data_AF-A0AAD4CU70-F1
#
_entry.id   AF-A0AAD4CU70-F1
#
_cell.length_a   1.000
_cell.length_b   1.000
_cell.length_c   1.000
_cell.angle_alpha   90.00
_cell.angle_beta   90.00
_cell.angle_gamma   90.00
#
_symmetry.space_group_name_H-M   'P 1'
#
loop_
_entity.id
_entity.type
_entity.pdbx_description
1 polymer ?
#
loop_
_entity_poly.entity_id
_entity_poly.type
_entity_poly.pdbx_seq_one_letter_code
_entity_poly.pdbx_strand_id
1 'polypeptide(L)'
;MARSTCALSILTICLLFVNAWAIFPFDSLFGVDYFPPLDWTPHPTGIPFPLKAEDLLPWLHTNDPPDIQNQSNTEDNNSETHNDDNTDGNNNNSNNNNSNNNNSNNNNSNNNNSNNNINNNNNNNNSHNNNKPHKGQQATCSAGSGTPGYWYEHIQHNGQSSFLQNDHKETYSVFRNVVTDFKADNSGTTDSSVAIQNAIEAGSKGGPTRSSHKMGTTGQPAIVYIPGGLYVLKSALQMYVGTVLVGDPTNPPVFKAAAGFSGDHIIYAKDPNFGGTVNFYIGIKNIVLDSTALDPGLSFALLDWTVSQATQLSNVGFNMPLTNTTHIGLTTQYDYNSNIMLNDLWFTGGKIGMQLNGQQWVFRNLRFKGTSTGVMAGGTNIVFVDCHFEEGKVGINATSTSGSLTVVDSTGANMDTLIIAKETSDAGNAIILENIENSGKTVDIGGNRTILNGNVQDTWVHGTLYIPGSAEQQATKGRNVQTERSSPLLSGNKYFTMAPPTYQEYSASETLNIKSVTDKPVEGDGETDDTQNINAILAQYHDCKVIYFPAGTYIVTDTIFVPAGVRIVGDAFASTISAVGDKFKDPSSVRAMVRLGYPGDTGVIQVTDMLFTVADILPGCQMVEVNIAGHKPGDVGFWNTHFRIGGAVGSKIERNCAGSPANCKAAWGLLHLTSTSSAYIENMWGWTADHDLDGAADQRISTGRGLLVEATAATWLIGTGFEHHTLYQYNFHKAKNVFAALQQSETPYWQGPGNLLAPAPWAEQLVDSDPDFSQCAPNDATCRMALFERINQSSEIFLYGGCNWAFFNNQGDCNGKCQKNTIQILDSRAVYLYGTNTKSTGNMILEGNQAIAKEDDNAGGWGGVIAAFLYNA
;
A
#
# COMPACT_ATOMS: atom_id res chain seq x y z
N MET A 1 -30.32 -26.30 48.11
CA MET A 1 -30.91 -26.73 49.39
C MET A 1 -31.04 -25.53 50.31
N ALA A 2 -32.17 -25.45 51.03
CA ALA A 2 -32.60 -24.57 52.15
C ALA A 2 -31.59 -23.54 52.71
N ARG A 3 -31.87 -22.22 52.77
CA ARG A 3 -32.86 -21.40 53.54
C ARG A 3 -32.33 -20.86 54.89
N SER A 4 -32.60 -19.56 55.09
CA SER A 4 -32.87 -18.84 56.36
C SER A 4 -31.68 -18.36 57.21
N THR A 5 -31.65 -17.21 57.91
CA THR A 5 -32.51 -16.00 58.13
C THR A 5 -31.74 -15.06 59.09
N CYS A 6 -31.80 -13.73 58.97
CA CYS A 6 -32.40 -12.72 59.91
C CYS A 6 -31.36 -11.59 60.14
N ALA A 7 -31.62 -10.29 60.37
CA ALA A 7 -32.78 -9.41 60.56
C ALA A 7 -32.29 -7.95 60.26
N LEU A 8 -32.96 -7.09 59.49
CA LEU A 8 -34.10 -6.17 59.77
C LEU A 8 -33.88 -5.05 60.83
N SER A 9 -33.88 -3.77 60.38
CA SER A 9 -34.45 -2.52 60.98
C SER A 9 -33.96 -1.31 60.13
N ILE A 10 -34.68 -0.66 59.21
CA ILE A 10 -35.94 0.13 59.18
C ILE A 10 -35.79 1.65 59.53
N LEU A 11 -36.05 2.47 58.49
CA LEU A 11 -36.61 3.85 58.38
C LEU A 11 -35.90 5.04 59.05
N THR A 12 -35.75 6.20 58.38
CA THR A 12 -36.88 7.10 58.02
C THR A 12 -36.50 8.13 56.93
N ILE A 13 -37.49 8.45 56.07
CA ILE A 13 -37.54 9.42 54.96
C ILE A 13 -38.26 10.70 55.43
N CYS A 14 -37.90 11.91 54.93
CA CYS A 14 -38.85 12.86 54.29
C CYS A 14 -38.24 14.21 53.85
N LEU A 15 -38.70 14.62 52.66
CA LEU A 15 -38.57 15.90 51.95
C LEU A 15 -39.33 17.07 52.62
N LEU A 16 -38.96 18.33 52.32
CA LEU A 16 -39.75 19.32 51.54
C LEU A 16 -39.29 20.81 51.70
N PHE A 17 -39.08 21.44 50.54
CA PHE A 17 -39.12 22.85 50.07
C PHE A 17 -39.56 24.03 50.97
N VAL A 18 -38.97 25.23 50.74
CA VAL A 18 -39.57 26.44 50.07
C VAL A 18 -38.79 27.77 50.37
N ASN A 19 -38.35 28.45 49.28
CA ASN A 19 -38.18 29.89 48.94
C ASN A 19 -37.72 30.99 49.95
N ALA A 20 -36.74 31.84 49.54
CA ALA A 20 -36.98 33.22 49.06
C ALA A 20 -35.69 34.08 48.80
N TRP A 21 -35.45 34.42 47.51
CA TRP A 21 -35.20 35.73 46.86
C TRP A 21 -34.11 36.76 47.25
N ALA A 22 -33.43 37.21 46.16
CA ALA A 22 -32.69 38.46 45.85
C ALA A 22 -31.25 38.59 46.40
N ILE A 23 -30.19 38.90 45.63
CA ILE A 23 -29.96 40.01 44.67
C ILE A 23 -28.87 39.61 43.63
N PHE A 24 -29.03 40.03 42.37
CA PHE A 24 -28.07 39.97 41.23
C PHE A 24 -27.05 41.14 41.27
N PRO A 25 -25.83 41.05 40.67
CA PRO A 25 -25.67 41.21 39.21
C PRO A 25 -24.60 40.35 38.52
N PHE A 26 -24.69 40.39 37.19
CA PHE A 26 -23.86 39.77 36.14
C PHE A 26 -22.38 40.21 36.11
N ASP A 27 -21.57 39.33 35.51
CA ASP A 27 -20.22 39.47 34.89
C ASP A 27 -19.29 38.35 35.42
N SER A 28 -18.50 37.58 34.67
CA SER A 28 -18.07 37.61 33.27
C SER A 28 -17.41 36.25 32.95
N LEU A 29 -17.79 35.62 31.83
CA LEU A 29 -16.98 34.64 31.12
C LEU A 29 -15.91 35.37 30.27
N PHE A 30 -14.85 34.64 29.89
CA PHE A 30 -13.75 34.99 28.97
C PHE A 30 -12.53 35.67 29.60
N GLY A 31 -11.45 34.91 29.74
CA GLY A 31 -10.10 35.41 29.99
C GLY A 31 -9.25 35.26 28.73
N VAL A 32 -9.11 36.34 27.97
CA VAL A 32 -8.03 36.57 27.00
C VAL A 32 -7.70 38.06 27.10
N ASP A 33 -6.56 38.41 27.69
CA ASP A 33 -6.09 39.80 27.78
C ASP A 33 -4.81 39.98 26.97
N TYR A 34 -4.92 40.63 25.80
CA TYR A 34 -3.90 41.56 25.32
C TYR A 34 -4.50 42.51 24.27
N PHE A 35 -4.52 43.82 24.56
CA PHE A 35 -4.77 44.88 23.59
C PHE A 35 -3.59 45.86 23.58
N PRO A 36 -3.06 46.27 22.41
CA PRO A 36 -2.04 47.31 22.33
C PRO A 36 -2.63 48.72 22.58
N PRO A 37 -1.81 49.70 23.02
CA PRO A 37 -2.26 51.03 23.40
C PRO A 37 -2.76 51.89 22.21
N LEU A 38 -3.57 52.91 22.55
CA LEU A 38 -4.33 53.80 21.67
C LEU A 38 -3.50 54.70 20.73
N ASP A 39 -2.17 54.61 20.73
CA ASP A 39 -1.25 55.39 19.92
C ASP A 39 -0.44 54.55 18.92
N TRP A 40 -0.86 53.31 18.66
CA TRP A 40 -0.18 52.45 17.69
C TRP A 40 -0.38 52.92 16.24
N THR A 41 0.72 53.36 15.60
CA THR A 41 0.78 53.65 14.15
C THR A 41 1.34 52.46 13.36
N PRO A 42 0.63 51.96 12.33
CA PRO A 42 1.10 50.83 11.51
C PRO A 42 2.29 51.20 10.62
N HIS A 43 3.32 50.35 10.62
CA HIS A 43 4.40 50.38 9.63
C HIS A 43 4.04 49.50 8.41
N PRO A 44 4.26 49.98 7.15
CA PRO A 44 3.84 49.28 5.95
C PRO A 44 4.99 48.47 5.34
N THR A 45 5.13 47.19 5.70
CA THR A 45 5.79 46.19 4.82
C THR A 45 5.25 44.80 5.15
N GLY A 46 4.36 44.33 4.28
CA GLY A 46 3.70 43.02 4.38
C GLY A 46 4.41 41.91 3.61
N ILE A 47 4.05 40.68 3.97
CA ILE A 47 4.06 39.51 3.08
C ILE A 47 2.60 39.32 2.63
N PRO A 48 2.32 39.17 1.33
CA PRO A 48 0.96 39.28 0.79
C PRO A 48 0.19 37.96 0.88
N PHE A 49 -1.02 38.01 1.45
CA PHE A 49 -2.12 37.17 0.99
C PHE A 49 -2.73 37.84 -0.25
N PRO A 50 -2.89 37.18 -1.41
CA PRO A 50 -3.80 37.68 -2.43
C PRO A 50 -5.24 37.43 -1.98
N LEU A 51 -5.96 38.53 -1.78
CA LEU A 51 -7.41 38.58 -1.75
C LEU A 51 -7.96 38.16 -3.12
N LYS A 52 -9.08 37.43 -3.06
CA LYS A 52 -10.11 37.17 -4.07
C LYS A 52 -10.00 38.00 -5.37
N ALA A 53 -9.89 37.31 -6.49
CA ALA A 53 -10.34 37.82 -7.79
C ALA A 53 -11.88 37.73 -7.84
N GLU A 54 -12.55 38.86 -7.83
CA GLU A 54 -13.99 38.98 -8.08
C GLU A 54 -14.25 39.17 -9.59
N ASP A 55 -13.97 38.12 -10.36
CA ASP A 55 -14.31 38.04 -11.78
C ASP A 55 -14.37 36.59 -12.32
N LEU A 56 -14.37 35.60 -11.44
CA LEU A 56 -14.66 34.20 -11.79
C LEU A 56 -16.00 33.80 -11.17
N LEU A 57 -17.06 33.80 -11.99
CA LEU A 57 -18.36 33.19 -11.69
C LEU A 57 -18.43 31.80 -12.33
N PRO A 58 -18.08 30.70 -11.65
CA PRO A 58 -18.21 29.36 -12.22
C PRO A 58 -19.57 28.73 -11.89
N TRP A 59 -20.70 29.43 -12.10
CA TRP A 59 -22.03 28.82 -12.04
C TRP A 59 -23.02 29.56 -12.95
N LEU A 60 -23.05 29.20 -14.22
CA LEU A 60 -24.21 29.40 -15.09
C LEU A 60 -24.44 28.11 -15.88
N HIS A 61 -25.44 27.35 -15.43
CA HIS A 61 -26.03 26.27 -16.20
C HIS A 61 -26.66 26.84 -17.48
N THR A 62 -26.25 26.34 -18.63
CA THR A 62 -27.07 26.40 -19.85
C THR A 62 -27.44 24.98 -20.24
N ASN A 63 -28.72 24.65 -20.02
CA ASN A 63 -29.37 23.49 -20.61
C ASN A 63 -29.57 23.78 -22.10
N ASP A 64 -28.85 23.12 -22.99
CA ASP A 64 -29.31 22.74 -24.34
C ASP A 64 -28.27 21.86 -25.05
N PRO A 65 -28.69 20.81 -25.80
CA PRO A 65 -27.79 19.87 -26.47
C PRO A 65 -27.26 20.44 -27.79
N PRO A 66 -26.04 20.09 -28.24
CA PRO A 66 -25.57 20.51 -29.56
C PRO A 66 -26.15 19.58 -30.64
N ASP A 67 -27.01 20.16 -31.49
CA ASP A 67 -27.44 19.56 -32.75
C ASP A 67 -26.70 20.20 -33.95
N ILE A 68 -26.58 19.37 -34.97
CA ILE A 68 -25.67 19.35 -36.12
C ILE A 68 -26.03 20.39 -37.19
N GLN A 69 -25.05 20.93 -37.94
CA GLN A 69 -25.24 21.10 -39.40
C GLN A 69 -23.98 21.31 -40.24
N ASN A 70 -23.93 20.48 -41.30
CA ASN A 70 -23.16 20.56 -42.54
C ASN A 70 -23.17 21.96 -43.18
N GLN A 71 -22.07 22.29 -43.88
CA GLN A 71 -22.17 22.85 -45.22
C GLN A 71 -20.91 22.57 -46.05
N SER A 72 -21.12 21.77 -47.11
CA SER A 72 -20.31 21.67 -48.31
C SER A 72 -20.32 22.99 -49.10
N ASN A 73 -19.25 23.29 -49.83
CA ASN A 73 -19.35 23.49 -51.27
C ASN A 73 -17.97 23.46 -51.96
N THR A 74 -17.99 22.69 -53.05
CA THR A 74 -17.05 22.51 -54.15
C THR A 74 -16.84 23.77 -54.99
N GLU A 75 -15.67 23.91 -55.62
CA GLU A 75 -15.58 24.20 -57.07
C GLU A 75 -14.16 23.92 -57.64
N ASP A 76 -14.18 23.40 -58.85
CA ASP A 76 -13.09 22.85 -59.68
C ASP A 76 -12.08 23.89 -60.21
N ASN A 77 -10.87 23.44 -60.56
CA ASN A 77 -10.37 23.58 -61.94
C ASN A 77 -9.05 22.83 -62.23
N ASN A 78 -9.04 22.27 -63.44
CA ASN A 78 -8.02 21.49 -64.15
C ASN A 78 -6.63 22.15 -64.29
N SER A 79 -5.55 21.35 -64.38
CA SER A 79 -4.83 21.12 -65.67
C SER A 79 -3.50 20.36 -65.50
N GLU A 80 -3.32 19.35 -66.36
CA GLU A 80 -2.14 19.03 -67.20
C GLU A 80 -0.76 18.86 -66.52
N THR A 81 -0.27 17.63 -66.39
CA THR A 81 0.75 16.98 -67.27
C THR A 81 2.03 17.77 -67.51
N HIS A 82 3.16 17.25 -67.00
CA HIS A 82 4.37 17.07 -67.83
C HIS A 82 5.36 16.08 -67.19
N ASN A 83 5.73 15.08 -67.98
CA ASN A 83 6.98 14.33 -67.87
C ASN A 83 8.18 15.27 -68.08
N ASP A 84 9.33 14.96 -67.48
CA ASP A 84 10.55 14.73 -68.28
C ASP A 84 11.67 14.05 -67.47
N ASP A 85 12.31 13.11 -68.16
CA ASP A 85 13.53 12.37 -67.86
C ASP A 85 14.78 13.26 -67.80
N ASN A 86 15.79 12.83 -67.02
CA ASN A 86 17.20 12.64 -67.43
C ASN A 86 18.08 12.45 -66.17
N THR A 87 18.62 11.26 -65.90
CA THR A 87 19.89 10.66 -66.40
C THR A 87 21.17 11.25 -65.81
N ASP A 88 22.08 10.30 -65.55
CA ASP A 88 23.53 10.40 -65.36
C ASP A 88 24.03 11.04 -64.05
N GLY A 89 25.01 10.50 -63.33
CA GLY A 89 25.89 9.37 -63.59
C GLY A 89 27.06 9.41 -62.61
N ASN A 90 27.42 8.23 -62.11
CA ASN A 90 28.79 7.72 -61.93
C ASN A 90 29.81 8.34 -60.93
N ASN A 91 30.36 7.41 -60.14
CA ASN A 91 31.77 7.21 -59.75
C ASN A 91 32.44 7.98 -58.58
N ASN A 92 32.62 7.22 -57.48
CA ASN A 92 33.87 6.66 -56.93
C ASN A 92 35.11 7.52 -56.60
N ASN A 93 35.80 7.05 -55.54
CA ASN A 93 37.19 7.25 -55.07
C ASN A 93 37.48 8.48 -54.17
N SER A 94 38.34 8.44 -53.13
CA SER A 94 39.14 7.38 -52.51
C SER A 94 39.79 7.86 -51.18
N ASN A 95 39.93 6.94 -50.22
CA ASN A 95 41.12 6.61 -49.40
C ASN A 95 41.92 7.64 -48.53
N ASN A 96 41.96 7.30 -47.23
CA ASN A 96 43.08 6.97 -46.32
C ASN A 96 44.17 7.99 -45.85
N ASN A 97 44.25 8.07 -44.50
CA ASN A 97 45.39 7.93 -43.55
C ASN A 97 46.68 8.79 -43.60
N ASN A 98 47.01 9.37 -42.43
CA ASN A 98 48.32 9.41 -41.74
C ASN A 98 48.17 10.23 -40.42
N SER A 99 48.92 10.13 -39.31
CA SER A 99 50.13 9.40 -38.87
C SER A 99 50.30 9.65 -37.34
N ASN A 100 51.19 8.88 -36.70
CA ASN A 100 51.47 8.68 -35.27
C ASN A 100 52.45 9.67 -34.58
N ASN A 101 52.36 9.66 -33.23
CA ASN A 101 53.40 9.54 -32.16
C ASN A 101 54.33 10.68 -31.65
N ASN A 102 54.29 10.76 -30.30
CA ASN A 102 55.35 10.76 -29.25
C ASN A 102 56.25 11.98 -28.94
N ASN A 103 56.24 12.39 -27.65
CA ASN A 103 57.37 12.40 -26.69
C ASN A 103 56.91 12.90 -25.28
N SER A 104 57.03 12.11 -24.18
CA SER A 104 58.19 11.93 -23.25
C SER A 104 58.43 13.12 -22.29
N ASN A 105 57.94 13.04 -21.04
CA ASN A 105 58.63 12.69 -19.75
C ASN A 105 59.58 13.75 -19.14
N ASN A 106 59.31 14.16 -17.88
CA ASN A 106 60.24 13.92 -16.76
C ASN A 106 59.68 14.26 -15.36
N ASN A 107 60.00 13.38 -14.41
CA ASN A 107 59.75 13.42 -12.96
C ASN A 107 60.67 14.39 -12.20
N ASN A 108 60.26 14.87 -11.01
CA ASN A 108 61.12 14.77 -9.82
C ASN A 108 60.35 14.93 -8.48
N SER A 109 61.02 14.54 -7.40
CA SER A 109 60.49 13.87 -6.21
C SER A 109 60.64 14.62 -4.87
N ASN A 110 59.88 14.13 -3.86
CA ASN A 110 60.24 13.88 -2.45
C ASN A 110 60.38 14.98 -1.35
N ASN A 111 59.51 14.81 -0.34
CA ASN A 111 59.74 14.61 1.12
C ASN A 111 60.15 15.73 2.13
N ASN A 112 59.30 15.81 3.16
CA ASN A 112 59.55 15.69 4.63
C ASN A 112 59.79 16.89 5.57
N ASN A 113 59.00 16.84 6.66
CA ASN A 113 59.33 16.98 8.11
C ASN A 113 59.03 18.27 8.92
N SER A 114 57.97 18.17 9.76
CA SER A 114 57.99 18.05 11.24
C SER A 114 58.16 19.26 12.21
N ASN A 115 57.22 19.31 13.17
CA ASN A 115 57.31 19.63 14.62
C ASN A 115 57.55 21.10 15.05
N ASN A 116 57.04 21.68 16.16
CA ASN A 116 56.27 21.23 17.35
C ASN A 116 55.79 22.46 18.19
N ASN A 117 54.91 22.19 19.17
CA ASN A 117 54.66 22.88 20.48
C ASN A 117 53.47 23.88 20.68
N ILE A 118 52.33 23.33 21.13
CA ILE A 118 51.71 23.41 22.49
C ILE A 118 51.87 24.71 23.34
N ASN A 119 50.76 25.42 23.65
CA ASN A 119 50.12 25.49 25.00
C ASN A 119 48.92 26.47 25.13
N ASN A 120 47.84 25.95 25.74
CA ASN A 120 46.86 26.54 26.69
C ASN A 120 45.88 27.71 26.37
N ASN A 121 44.59 27.35 26.37
CA ASN A 121 43.45 27.86 27.17
C ASN A 121 43.20 29.38 27.33
N ASN A 122 42.12 29.90 26.74
CA ASN A 122 40.80 30.09 27.41
C ASN A 122 39.84 31.02 26.63
N ASN A 123 38.60 30.55 26.51
CA ASN A 123 37.30 31.24 26.53
C ASN A 123 36.86 32.29 25.48
N ASN A 124 35.72 31.92 24.87
CA ASN A 124 34.54 32.73 24.55
C ASN A 124 34.62 33.77 23.43
N ASN A 125 34.03 33.42 22.28
CA ASN A 125 32.70 33.94 21.92
C ASN A 125 32.13 33.22 20.68
N ASN A 126 31.01 32.53 20.89
CA ASN A 126 30.16 31.99 19.83
C ASN A 126 29.48 33.16 19.09
N SER A 127 29.83 33.33 17.83
CA SER A 127 29.03 34.07 16.85
C SER A 127 28.28 33.05 15.99
N HIS A 128 26.96 32.96 16.20
CA HIS A 128 26.04 32.26 15.30
C HIS A 128 26.10 32.89 13.91
N ASN A 129 26.72 32.19 12.95
CA ASN A 129 26.52 32.50 11.54
C ASN A 129 25.31 31.72 11.03
N ASN A 130 24.20 32.45 10.88
CA ASN A 130 23.09 32.09 10.02
C ASN A 130 23.56 32.03 8.56
N ASN A 131 24.01 30.86 8.11
CA ASN A 131 24.19 30.60 6.68
C ASN A 131 22.86 30.10 6.11
N LYS A 132 22.14 31.00 5.44
CA LYS A 132 21.10 30.64 4.46
C LYS A 132 21.73 29.72 3.40
N PRO A 133 21.06 28.64 2.97
CA PRO A 133 21.59 27.82 1.90
C PRO A 133 21.63 28.64 0.60
N HIS A 134 22.75 28.54 -0.10
CA HIS A 134 22.92 29.09 -1.44
C HIS A 134 21.78 28.60 -2.34
N LYS A 135 21.14 29.51 -3.09
CA LYS A 135 20.26 29.17 -4.21
C LYS A 135 21.08 28.35 -5.22
N GLY A 136 20.96 27.02 -5.17
CA GLY A 136 21.39 26.15 -6.25
C GLY A 136 20.64 26.56 -7.52
N GLN A 137 21.33 26.55 -8.66
CA GLN A 137 20.71 26.76 -9.96
C GLN A 137 19.67 25.65 -10.18
N GLN A 138 18.39 26.01 -10.09
CA GLN A 138 17.30 25.16 -10.54
C GLN A 138 17.52 24.93 -12.04
N ALA A 139 17.56 23.67 -12.48
CA ALA A 139 17.76 23.37 -13.90
C ALA A 139 16.62 24.02 -14.70
N THR A 140 16.94 24.69 -15.81
CA THR A 140 15.92 25.12 -16.78
C THR A 140 15.38 23.87 -17.46
N CYS A 141 14.22 23.41 -17.00
CA CYS A 141 13.59 22.19 -17.48
C CYS A 141 12.98 22.45 -18.86
N SER A 142 13.75 22.18 -19.91
CA SER A 142 13.27 22.22 -21.29
C SER A 142 12.41 20.99 -21.57
N ALA A 143 11.16 21.20 -21.98
CA ALA A 143 10.30 20.17 -22.54
C ALA A 143 10.90 19.74 -23.88
N GLY A 144 11.43 18.51 -23.94
CA GLY A 144 11.84 17.90 -25.20
C GLY A 144 10.63 17.39 -25.96
N SER A 145 10.69 17.37 -27.30
CA SER A 145 9.74 16.57 -28.08
C SER A 145 10.04 15.09 -27.81
N GLY A 146 9.28 14.49 -26.88
CA GLY A 146 9.45 13.08 -26.51
C GLY A 146 9.03 12.12 -27.64
N THR A 147 9.59 10.92 -27.62
CA THR A 147 9.08 9.79 -28.43
C THR A 147 7.62 9.52 -28.02
N PRO A 148 6.66 9.47 -28.96
CA PRO A 148 5.29 9.09 -28.66
C PRO A 148 5.23 7.66 -28.09
N GLY A 149 4.44 7.44 -27.04
CA GLY A 149 4.30 6.14 -26.38
C GLY A 149 4.52 6.23 -24.88
N TYR A 150 4.22 5.15 -24.16
CA TYR A 150 4.43 5.09 -22.72
C TYR A 150 5.93 5.18 -22.39
N TRP A 151 6.30 6.09 -21.48
CA TRP A 151 7.71 6.38 -21.16
C TRP A 151 8.51 5.13 -20.76
N TYR A 152 7.85 4.18 -20.10
CA TYR A 152 8.47 2.96 -19.60
C TYR A 152 8.96 2.05 -20.72
N GLU A 153 8.43 2.15 -21.93
CA GLU A 153 8.93 1.37 -23.08
C GLU A 153 10.27 1.90 -23.63
N HIS A 154 10.50 3.20 -23.45
CA HIS A 154 11.57 3.92 -24.14
C HIS A 154 12.70 4.35 -23.22
N ILE A 155 12.46 4.35 -21.91
CA ILE A 155 13.51 4.64 -20.93
C ILE A 155 14.59 3.54 -20.97
N GLN A 156 15.83 3.91 -20.69
CA GLN A 156 16.88 2.92 -20.59
C GLN A 156 16.61 1.98 -19.41
N HIS A 157 16.60 0.66 -19.67
CA HIS A 157 16.52 -0.37 -18.62
C HIS A 157 17.90 -0.96 -18.35
N ASN A 158 18.59 -0.41 -17.35
CA ASN A 158 19.90 -0.87 -16.85
C ASN A 158 19.81 -1.37 -15.39
N GLY A 159 18.66 -1.94 -15.03
CA GLY A 159 18.43 -2.57 -13.74
C GLY A 159 19.15 -3.91 -13.61
N GLN A 160 19.41 -4.33 -12.37
CA GLN A 160 20.11 -5.58 -12.05
C GLN A 160 19.51 -6.26 -10.81
N SER A 161 19.71 -7.57 -10.70
CA SER A 161 19.51 -8.30 -9.45
C SER A 161 20.81 -8.29 -8.64
N SER A 162 20.90 -7.39 -7.65
CA SER A 162 22.16 -7.03 -6.98
C SER A 162 22.87 -8.21 -6.31
N PHE A 163 22.13 -9.15 -5.74
CA PHE A 163 22.69 -10.28 -4.98
C PHE A 163 22.62 -11.62 -5.73
N LEU A 164 22.32 -11.59 -7.03
CA LEU A 164 22.47 -12.76 -7.87
C LEU A 164 23.95 -13.17 -7.95
N GLN A 165 24.21 -14.47 -8.04
CA GLN A 165 25.59 -14.98 -8.13
C GLN A 165 26.31 -14.39 -9.36
N ASN A 166 27.61 -14.09 -9.22
CA ASN A 166 28.37 -13.32 -10.22
C ASN A 166 28.39 -13.96 -11.63
N ASP A 167 28.38 -15.29 -11.72
CA ASP A 167 28.32 -16.03 -12.98
C ASP A 167 26.96 -15.91 -13.69
N HIS A 168 25.95 -15.37 -13.01
CA HIS A 168 24.60 -15.17 -13.52
C HIS A 168 24.22 -13.68 -13.60
N LYS A 169 24.73 -12.84 -12.69
CA LYS A 169 24.38 -11.43 -12.51
C LYS A 169 24.46 -10.62 -13.81
N GLU A 170 25.59 -10.65 -14.51
CA GLU A 170 25.80 -9.83 -15.72
C GLU A 170 24.92 -10.23 -16.91
N THR A 171 24.40 -11.45 -16.93
CA THR A 171 23.61 -11.97 -18.07
C THR A 171 22.13 -12.13 -17.75
N TYR A 172 21.71 -11.73 -16.55
CA TYR A 172 20.31 -11.79 -16.14
C TYR A 172 19.59 -10.49 -16.49
N SER A 173 18.57 -10.58 -17.34
CA SER A 173 17.71 -9.45 -17.68
C SER A 173 16.51 -9.38 -16.74
N VAL A 174 16.41 -8.30 -15.97
CA VAL A 174 15.23 -8.01 -15.13
C VAL A 174 14.07 -7.53 -16.01
N PHE A 175 14.28 -6.48 -16.80
CA PHE A 175 13.30 -5.99 -17.77
C PHE A 175 13.32 -6.83 -19.05
N ARG A 176 12.13 -7.11 -19.59
CA ARG A 176 11.91 -8.00 -20.73
C ARG A 176 10.74 -7.48 -21.55
N ASN A 177 10.97 -7.10 -22.80
CA ASN A 177 9.89 -6.73 -23.71
C ASN A 177 9.51 -7.94 -24.57
N VAL A 178 8.26 -8.39 -24.46
CA VAL A 178 7.81 -9.62 -25.13
C VAL A 178 7.87 -9.54 -26.65
N VAL A 179 7.75 -8.35 -27.25
CA VAL A 179 7.77 -8.16 -28.70
C VAL A 179 9.21 -8.02 -29.20
N THR A 180 9.99 -7.10 -28.63
CA THR A 180 11.35 -6.82 -29.15
C THR A 180 12.32 -7.94 -28.81
N ASP A 181 12.20 -8.55 -27.64
CA ASP A 181 13.21 -9.49 -27.14
C ASP A 181 12.77 -10.94 -27.40
N PHE A 182 11.48 -11.25 -27.23
CA PHE A 182 10.94 -12.61 -27.30
C PHE A 182 10.06 -12.88 -28.53
N LYS A 183 9.83 -11.87 -29.38
CA LYS A 183 9.12 -11.99 -30.67
C LYS A 183 7.66 -12.44 -30.53
N ALA A 184 6.99 -12.05 -29.45
CA ALA A 184 5.54 -12.17 -29.33
C ALA A 184 4.85 -11.34 -30.41
N ASP A 185 3.78 -11.88 -30.99
CA ASP A 185 2.94 -11.19 -31.96
C ASP A 185 1.85 -10.40 -31.24
N ASN A 186 1.93 -9.08 -31.36
CA ASN A 186 0.94 -8.15 -30.81
C ASN A 186 -0.09 -7.68 -31.85
N SER A 187 -0.08 -8.24 -33.07
CA SER A 187 -1.09 -7.99 -34.11
C SER A 187 -2.30 -8.93 -34.02
N GLY A 188 -2.17 -10.03 -33.27
CA GLY A 188 -3.21 -11.04 -33.07
C GLY A 188 -3.34 -12.05 -34.21
N THR A 189 -2.32 -12.16 -35.09
CA THR A 189 -2.36 -13.09 -36.23
C THR A 189 -1.83 -14.48 -35.88
N THR A 190 -0.89 -14.57 -34.95
CA THR A 190 -0.20 -15.79 -34.55
C THR A 190 -0.23 -15.98 -33.02
N ASP A 191 0.14 -17.18 -32.58
CA ASP A 191 0.13 -17.55 -31.17
C ASP A 191 1.33 -16.94 -30.42
N SER A 192 1.03 -16.16 -29.38
CA SER A 192 2.02 -15.46 -28.55
C SER A 192 2.33 -16.20 -27.24
N SER A 193 1.67 -17.33 -26.95
CA SER A 193 1.80 -18.04 -25.67
C SER A 193 3.25 -18.42 -25.37
N VAL A 194 3.94 -19.03 -26.35
CA VAL A 194 5.34 -19.48 -26.17
C VAL A 194 6.29 -18.30 -25.98
N ALA A 195 6.13 -17.22 -26.74
CA ALA A 195 6.98 -16.04 -26.64
C ALA A 195 6.84 -15.36 -25.28
N ILE A 196 5.61 -15.19 -24.79
CA ILE A 196 5.34 -14.58 -23.49
C ILE A 196 5.81 -15.50 -22.36
N GLN A 197 5.55 -16.82 -22.43
CA GLN A 197 6.03 -17.77 -21.43
C GLN A 197 7.56 -17.78 -21.36
N ASN A 198 8.26 -17.73 -22.50
CA ASN A 198 9.72 -17.61 -22.55
C ASN A 198 10.20 -16.32 -21.86
N ALA A 199 9.49 -15.21 -22.02
CA ALA A 199 9.81 -13.96 -21.32
C ALA A 199 9.63 -14.11 -19.80
N ILE A 200 8.59 -14.81 -19.35
CA ILE A 200 8.37 -15.11 -17.93
C ILE A 200 9.48 -16.03 -17.39
N GLU A 201 9.87 -17.07 -18.13
CA GLU A 201 10.78 -18.12 -17.63
C GLU A 201 12.27 -17.82 -17.75
N ALA A 202 12.67 -16.90 -18.63
CA ALA A 202 14.08 -16.71 -18.97
C ALA A 202 14.96 -16.51 -17.72
N GLY A 203 16.04 -17.26 -17.64
CA GLY A 203 17.07 -17.13 -16.61
C GLY A 203 18.27 -16.32 -17.10
N SER A 204 19.37 -16.41 -16.38
CA SER A 204 20.68 -15.97 -16.87
C SER A 204 21.12 -16.84 -18.05
N LYS A 205 21.99 -16.30 -18.92
CA LYS A 205 22.45 -17.02 -20.11
C LYS A 205 23.23 -18.29 -19.71
N GLY A 206 22.70 -19.46 -20.03
CA GLY A 206 23.30 -20.75 -19.66
C GLY A 206 23.12 -21.13 -18.18
N GLY A 207 22.39 -20.32 -17.41
CA GLY A 207 22.00 -20.61 -16.03
C GLY A 207 20.63 -21.28 -15.94
N PRO A 208 20.15 -21.52 -14.71
CA PRO A 208 18.85 -22.14 -14.48
C PRO A 208 17.69 -21.22 -14.89
N THR A 209 16.62 -21.83 -15.40
CA THR A 209 15.35 -21.14 -15.66
C THR A 209 14.73 -20.66 -14.34
N ARG A 210 13.90 -19.61 -14.39
CA ARG A 210 13.16 -19.15 -13.20
C ARG A 210 12.26 -20.26 -12.63
N SER A 211 11.70 -21.08 -13.52
CA SER A 211 10.85 -22.23 -13.15
C SER A 211 11.55 -23.27 -12.28
N SER A 212 12.89 -23.30 -12.22
CA SER A 212 13.61 -24.26 -11.40
C SER A 212 13.76 -23.85 -9.94
N HIS A 213 13.44 -22.60 -9.59
CA HIS A 213 13.55 -22.05 -8.22
C HIS A 213 14.95 -22.25 -7.58
N LYS A 214 16.03 -22.22 -8.37
CA LYS A 214 17.38 -22.52 -7.85
C LYS A 214 18.08 -21.33 -7.20
N MET A 215 17.54 -20.12 -7.35
CA MET A 215 18.19 -18.87 -6.95
C MET A 215 17.33 -18.04 -5.99
N GLY A 216 16.49 -18.70 -5.18
CA GLY A 216 15.62 -18.06 -4.21
C GLY A 216 14.40 -17.37 -4.83
N THR A 217 13.69 -16.59 -4.02
CA THR A 217 12.51 -15.80 -4.42
C THR A 217 12.86 -14.36 -4.76
N THR A 218 13.92 -13.81 -4.15
CA THR A 218 14.29 -12.40 -4.31
C THR A 218 15.41 -12.20 -5.32
N GLY A 219 16.12 -13.28 -5.69
CA GLY A 219 17.23 -13.25 -6.64
C GLY A 219 16.83 -13.14 -8.11
N GLN A 220 15.60 -13.50 -8.49
CA GLN A 220 15.16 -13.58 -9.89
C GLN A 220 13.93 -12.72 -10.23
N PRO A 221 13.94 -11.40 -9.97
CA PRO A 221 12.85 -10.53 -10.37
C PRO A 221 12.77 -10.42 -11.89
N ALA A 222 11.56 -10.47 -12.45
CA ALA A 222 11.31 -10.34 -13.88
C ALA A 222 10.16 -9.35 -14.13
N ILE A 223 10.50 -8.20 -14.70
CA ILE A 223 9.52 -7.24 -15.19
C ILE A 223 9.28 -7.52 -16.67
N VAL A 224 8.13 -8.11 -16.97
CA VAL A 224 7.75 -8.51 -18.32
C VAL A 224 6.82 -7.44 -18.89
N TYR A 225 7.38 -6.56 -19.71
CA TYR A 225 6.64 -5.50 -20.37
C TYR A 225 5.90 -6.03 -21.61
N ILE A 226 4.63 -5.64 -21.70
CA ILE A 226 3.69 -6.03 -22.74
C ILE A 226 3.25 -4.76 -23.48
N PRO A 227 3.85 -4.44 -24.64
CA PRO A 227 3.41 -3.32 -25.47
C PRO A 227 1.93 -3.44 -25.85
N GLY A 228 1.29 -2.32 -26.18
CA GLY A 228 -0.10 -2.32 -26.63
C GLY A 228 -0.32 -3.22 -27.86
N GLY A 229 -1.44 -3.94 -27.88
CA GLY A 229 -1.79 -4.83 -28.98
C GLY A 229 -2.68 -6.00 -28.58
N LEU A 230 -2.96 -6.87 -29.56
CA LEU A 230 -3.72 -8.10 -29.38
C LEU A 230 -2.76 -9.30 -29.41
N TYR A 231 -2.73 -10.06 -28.32
CA TYR A 231 -1.93 -11.27 -28.20
C TYR A 231 -2.88 -12.47 -28.18
N VAL A 232 -2.89 -13.24 -29.26
CA VAL A 232 -3.66 -14.47 -29.32
C VAL A 232 -2.89 -15.56 -28.57
N LEU A 233 -3.55 -16.22 -27.62
CA LEU A 233 -2.97 -17.28 -26.80
C LEU A 233 -3.67 -18.61 -27.10
N LYS A 234 -2.89 -19.68 -27.30
CA LYS A 234 -3.38 -21.06 -27.44
C LYS A 234 -3.03 -21.94 -26.25
N SER A 235 -2.23 -21.47 -25.29
CA SER A 235 -1.94 -22.18 -24.05
C SER A 235 -1.83 -21.22 -22.86
N ALA A 236 -2.03 -21.76 -21.65
CA ALA A 236 -1.89 -21.02 -20.41
C ALA A 236 -0.48 -20.46 -20.20
N LEU A 237 -0.40 -19.35 -19.48
CA LEU A 237 0.84 -18.77 -18.96
C LEU A 237 1.01 -19.14 -17.48
N GLN A 238 2.22 -19.53 -17.08
CA GLN A 238 2.57 -19.85 -15.70
C GLN A 238 3.52 -18.79 -15.15
N MET A 239 3.11 -18.07 -14.10
CA MET A 239 3.98 -17.12 -13.41
C MET A 239 4.76 -17.78 -12.27
N TYR A 240 5.85 -17.13 -11.86
CA TYR A 240 6.71 -17.50 -10.74
C TYR A 240 6.88 -16.31 -9.79
N VAL A 241 7.26 -16.54 -8.55
CA VAL A 241 7.55 -15.46 -7.58
C VAL A 241 8.56 -14.48 -8.17
N GLY A 242 8.33 -13.18 -7.98
CA GLY A 242 9.12 -12.10 -8.57
C GLY A 242 8.73 -11.73 -10.01
N THR A 243 7.63 -12.26 -10.56
CA THR A 243 7.16 -11.88 -11.91
C THR A 243 6.16 -10.73 -11.83
N VAL A 244 6.39 -9.69 -12.64
CA VAL A 244 5.44 -8.59 -12.82
C VAL A 244 5.14 -8.42 -14.30
N LEU A 245 3.89 -8.63 -14.71
CA LEU A 245 3.42 -8.30 -16.05
C LEU A 245 2.98 -6.83 -16.09
N VAL A 246 3.59 -6.04 -16.98
CA VAL A 246 3.32 -4.61 -17.10
C VAL A 246 2.82 -4.31 -18.51
N GLY A 247 1.52 -4.08 -18.65
CA GLY A 247 0.95 -3.59 -19.89
C GLY A 247 1.15 -2.09 -20.08
N ASP A 248 1.18 -1.66 -21.34
CA ASP A 248 1.09 -0.24 -21.71
C ASP A 248 -0.27 0.34 -21.23
N PRO A 249 -0.30 1.28 -20.27
CA PRO A 249 -1.54 1.83 -19.75
C PRO A 249 -2.26 2.77 -20.74
N THR A 250 -1.57 3.28 -21.76
CA THR A 250 -2.16 4.14 -22.81
C THR A 250 -2.93 3.33 -23.86
N ASN A 251 -2.59 2.06 -24.01
CA ASN A 251 -3.26 1.09 -24.86
C ASN A 251 -3.14 -0.33 -24.25
N PRO A 252 -3.95 -0.66 -23.21
CA PRO A 252 -3.82 -1.92 -22.48
C PRO A 252 -3.83 -3.14 -23.40
N PRO A 253 -2.79 -3.98 -23.40
CA PRO A 253 -2.73 -5.18 -24.22
C PRO A 253 -3.82 -6.18 -23.86
N VAL A 254 -4.31 -6.88 -24.88
CA VAL A 254 -5.35 -7.90 -24.76
C VAL A 254 -4.75 -9.28 -24.94
N PHE A 255 -4.86 -10.11 -23.90
CA PHE A 255 -4.56 -11.55 -23.95
C PHE A 255 -5.83 -12.32 -24.28
N LYS A 256 -5.96 -12.75 -25.54
CA LYS A 256 -7.17 -13.40 -26.05
C LYS A 256 -6.96 -14.91 -26.19
N ALA A 257 -7.69 -15.69 -25.39
CA ALA A 257 -7.70 -17.14 -25.51
C ALA A 257 -8.38 -17.56 -26.83
N ALA A 258 -7.66 -18.28 -27.68
CA ALA A 258 -8.16 -18.78 -28.96
C ALA A 258 -8.94 -20.09 -28.82
N ALA A 259 -9.80 -20.39 -29.80
CA ALA A 259 -10.45 -21.69 -29.91
C ALA A 259 -9.42 -22.84 -29.88
N GLY A 260 -9.72 -23.91 -29.13
CA GLY A 260 -8.79 -25.02 -28.91
C GLY A 260 -7.70 -24.75 -27.87
N PHE A 261 -7.87 -23.73 -27.02
CA PHE A 261 -6.96 -23.38 -25.93
C PHE A 261 -6.57 -24.58 -25.06
N SER A 262 -5.29 -24.70 -24.72
CA SER A 262 -4.74 -25.72 -23.84
C SER A 262 -4.57 -25.20 -22.41
N GLY A 263 -5.35 -25.76 -21.49
CA GLY A 263 -5.45 -25.32 -20.10
C GLY A 263 -6.88 -24.88 -19.76
N ASP A 264 -7.12 -24.59 -18.48
CA ASP A 264 -8.39 -24.07 -17.98
C ASP A 264 -8.29 -22.63 -17.46
N HIS A 265 -7.11 -22.00 -17.62
CA HIS A 265 -6.82 -20.61 -17.27
C HIS A 265 -6.03 -19.89 -18.37
N ILE A 266 -6.19 -18.58 -18.53
CA ILE A 266 -5.25 -17.79 -19.35
C ILE A 266 -3.92 -17.66 -18.61
N ILE A 267 -3.97 -17.33 -17.32
CA ILE A 267 -2.79 -17.15 -16.47
C ILE A 267 -2.98 -17.88 -15.14
N TYR A 268 -1.98 -18.68 -14.77
CA TYR A 268 -1.75 -19.13 -13.40
C TYR A 268 -0.78 -18.15 -12.74
N ALA A 269 -1.30 -17.21 -11.95
CA ALA A 269 -0.48 -16.24 -11.23
C ALA A 269 -0.07 -16.73 -9.84
N LYS A 270 0.17 -18.04 -9.71
CA LYS A 270 0.66 -18.71 -8.51
C LYS A 270 1.89 -19.52 -8.88
N ASP A 271 3.01 -19.26 -8.22
CA ASP A 271 4.18 -20.12 -8.35
C ASP A 271 3.85 -21.52 -7.81
N PRO A 272 3.98 -22.59 -8.62
CA PRO A 272 3.63 -23.94 -8.21
C PRO A 272 4.60 -24.52 -7.17
N ASN A 273 5.77 -23.90 -6.97
CA ASN A 273 6.75 -24.35 -5.99
C ASN A 273 6.43 -23.89 -4.55
N PHE A 274 5.44 -23.02 -4.39
CA PHE A 274 5.09 -22.41 -3.11
C PHE A 274 3.63 -22.63 -2.73
N GLY A 275 3.36 -22.70 -1.43
CA GLY A 275 1.99 -22.61 -0.91
C GLY A 275 1.39 -21.23 -1.19
N GLY A 276 0.06 -21.12 -1.14
CA GLY A 276 -0.63 -19.85 -1.38
C GLY A 276 -0.25 -18.76 -0.39
N THR A 277 -0.03 -19.09 0.90
CA THR A 277 0.33 -18.16 1.98
C THR A 277 1.73 -17.55 1.87
N VAL A 278 2.60 -18.07 1.01
CA VAL A 278 3.97 -17.58 0.78
C VAL A 278 4.25 -17.24 -0.69
N ASN A 279 3.20 -17.14 -1.51
CA ASN A 279 3.29 -16.65 -2.89
C ASN A 279 3.31 -15.10 -2.90
N PHE A 280 4.48 -14.53 -2.64
CA PHE A 280 4.69 -13.07 -2.62
C PHE A 280 5.21 -12.54 -3.97
N TYR A 281 5.29 -11.22 -4.13
CA TYR A 281 6.01 -10.53 -5.22
C TYR A 281 5.56 -10.92 -6.64
N ILE A 282 4.27 -11.10 -6.83
CA ILE A 282 3.63 -11.35 -8.12
C ILE A 282 2.76 -10.15 -8.49
N GLY A 283 2.86 -9.69 -9.75
CA GLY A 283 2.12 -8.51 -10.20
C GLY A 283 1.56 -8.63 -11.62
N ILE A 284 0.38 -8.07 -11.84
CA ILE A 284 -0.19 -7.82 -13.17
C ILE A 284 -0.82 -6.42 -13.14
N LYS A 285 -0.40 -5.56 -14.07
CA LYS A 285 -1.00 -4.23 -14.25
C LYS A 285 -1.27 -3.89 -15.71
N ASN A 286 -2.40 -3.22 -15.94
CA ASN A 286 -2.80 -2.66 -17.25
C ASN A 286 -2.99 -3.71 -18.35
N ILE A 287 -3.62 -4.85 -18.07
CA ILE A 287 -3.84 -5.93 -19.05
C ILE A 287 -5.32 -6.27 -19.15
N VAL A 288 -5.79 -6.66 -20.34
CA VAL A 288 -7.12 -7.22 -20.54
C VAL A 288 -7.02 -8.71 -20.84
N LEU A 289 -7.72 -9.53 -20.06
CA LEU A 289 -7.88 -10.97 -20.29
C LEU A 289 -9.22 -11.21 -21.02
N ASP A 290 -9.19 -11.94 -22.12
CA ASP A 290 -10.36 -12.13 -22.99
C ASP A 290 -10.57 -13.61 -23.35
N SER A 291 -11.72 -14.15 -22.91
CA SER A 291 -12.17 -15.52 -23.18
C SER A 291 -13.37 -15.60 -24.14
N THR A 292 -13.78 -14.47 -24.72
CA THR A 292 -15.02 -14.37 -25.54
C THR A 292 -15.02 -15.24 -26.79
N ALA A 293 -13.85 -15.74 -27.23
CA ALA A 293 -13.73 -16.65 -28.37
C ALA A 293 -13.87 -18.14 -28.00
N LEU A 294 -13.92 -18.47 -26.70
CA LEU A 294 -14.17 -19.84 -26.24
C LEU A 294 -15.67 -20.14 -26.17
N ASP A 295 -16.03 -21.42 -26.19
CA ASP A 295 -17.41 -21.87 -25.99
C ASP A 295 -17.91 -21.40 -24.61
N PRO A 296 -19.02 -20.64 -24.52
CA PRO A 296 -19.56 -20.21 -23.23
C PRO A 296 -19.77 -21.34 -22.23
N GLY A 297 -20.12 -22.55 -22.69
CA GLY A 297 -20.33 -23.72 -21.83
C GLY A 297 -19.05 -24.30 -21.22
N LEU A 298 -17.87 -23.92 -21.71
CA LEU A 298 -16.59 -24.43 -21.26
C LEU A 298 -16.29 -23.94 -19.84
N SER A 299 -16.03 -24.89 -18.91
CA SER A 299 -15.53 -24.54 -17.59
C SER A 299 -14.13 -23.96 -17.72
N PHE A 300 -14.02 -22.64 -17.62
CA PHE A 300 -12.80 -21.89 -17.87
C PHE A 300 -12.73 -20.68 -16.94
N ALA A 301 -11.57 -20.44 -16.33
CA ALA A 301 -11.30 -19.22 -15.61
C ALA A 301 -10.30 -18.37 -16.41
N LEU A 302 -10.25 -17.05 -16.22
CA LEU A 302 -9.25 -16.24 -16.93
C LEU A 302 -7.95 -16.19 -16.12
N LEU A 303 -8.06 -16.03 -14.80
CA LEU A 303 -6.92 -15.83 -13.90
C LEU A 303 -7.06 -16.66 -12.62
N ASP A 304 -6.03 -17.44 -12.30
CA ASP A 304 -5.79 -17.88 -10.92
C ASP A 304 -4.93 -16.82 -10.22
N TRP A 305 -5.39 -16.34 -9.06
CA TRP A 305 -4.74 -15.33 -8.22
C TRP A 305 -4.57 -15.83 -6.78
N THR A 306 -4.13 -17.08 -6.63
CA THR A 306 -3.88 -17.69 -5.32
C THR A 306 -2.52 -17.23 -4.77
N VAL A 307 -2.46 -15.98 -4.31
CA VAL A 307 -1.24 -15.29 -3.85
C VAL A 307 -1.43 -14.61 -2.50
N SER A 308 -0.37 -14.07 -1.91
CA SER A 308 -0.40 -13.42 -0.59
C SER A 308 0.03 -11.95 -0.61
N GLN A 309 0.63 -11.44 0.46
CA GLN A 309 1.04 -10.04 0.60
C GLN A 309 2.12 -9.62 -0.43
N ALA A 310 2.31 -8.30 -0.59
CA ALA A 310 3.18 -7.69 -1.61
C ALA A 310 2.98 -8.30 -3.01
N THR A 311 1.72 -8.34 -3.43
CA THR A 311 1.32 -8.64 -4.80
C THR A 311 0.44 -7.51 -5.32
N GLN A 312 0.34 -7.39 -6.63
CA GLN A 312 -0.39 -6.29 -7.26
C GLN A 312 -1.26 -6.81 -8.40
N LEU A 313 -2.57 -6.60 -8.30
CA LEU A 313 -3.49 -6.75 -9.43
C LEU A 313 -4.26 -5.45 -9.58
N SER A 314 -3.82 -4.63 -10.52
CA SER A 314 -4.30 -3.25 -10.68
C SER A 314 -4.60 -2.93 -12.13
N ASN A 315 -5.74 -2.29 -12.40
CA ASN A 315 -6.13 -1.89 -13.75
C ASN A 315 -6.18 -3.09 -14.74
N VAL A 316 -6.90 -4.15 -14.37
CA VAL A 316 -7.02 -5.38 -15.18
C VAL A 316 -8.48 -5.66 -15.56
N GLY A 317 -8.67 -5.93 -16.85
CA GLY A 317 -9.98 -6.21 -17.44
C GLY A 317 -10.23 -7.69 -17.70
N PHE A 318 -11.48 -8.11 -17.55
CA PHE A 318 -11.93 -9.48 -17.78
C PHE A 318 -13.13 -9.50 -18.72
N ASN A 319 -12.90 -9.93 -19.96
CA ASN A 319 -13.93 -10.08 -20.98
C ASN A 319 -14.33 -11.55 -21.10
N MET A 320 -15.59 -11.83 -20.77
CA MET A 320 -16.19 -13.16 -20.80
C MET A 320 -17.45 -13.17 -21.67
N PRO A 321 -17.89 -14.36 -22.16
CA PRO A 321 -19.17 -14.46 -22.85
C PRO A 321 -20.34 -13.97 -21.98
N LEU A 322 -21.32 -13.32 -22.59
CA LEU A 322 -22.41 -12.63 -21.87
C LEU A 322 -23.56 -13.55 -21.44
N THR A 323 -23.80 -14.65 -22.15
CA THR A 323 -24.97 -15.52 -21.93
C THR A 323 -24.59 -16.98 -21.91
N ASN A 324 -25.33 -17.78 -21.13
CA ASN A 324 -25.16 -19.24 -21.00
C ASN A 324 -23.72 -19.68 -20.69
N THR A 325 -22.97 -18.81 -20.00
CA THR A 325 -21.54 -19.03 -19.75
C THR A 325 -21.31 -19.74 -18.42
N THR A 326 -20.24 -20.53 -18.35
CA THR A 326 -19.69 -21.09 -17.10
C THR A 326 -18.36 -20.43 -16.71
N HIS A 327 -17.93 -19.40 -17.44
CA HIS A 327 -16.62 -18.77 -17.24
C HIS A 327 -16.53 -18.00 -15.92
N ILE A 328 -15.31 -17.97 -15.38
CA ILE A 328 -14.97 -17.25 -14.15
C ILE A 328 -13.88 -16.22 -14.49
N GLY A 329 -14.02 -14.96 -14.05
CA GLY A 329 -12.99 -13.94 -14.29
C GLY A 329 -11.71 -14.27 -13.53
N LEU A 330 -11.80 -14.27 -12.20
CA LEU A 330 -10.70 -14.53 -11.29
C LEU A 330 -11.07 -15.62 -10.28
N THR A 331 -10.13 -16.50 -9.96
CA THR A 331 -10.28 -17.55 -8.95
C THR A 331 -9.09 -17.57 -8.00
N THR A 332 -9.31 -17.98 -6.75
CA THR A 332 -8.24 -18.23 -5.76
C THR A 332 -8.36 -19.62 -5.12
N GLN A 333 -8.88 -20.58 -5.88
CA GLN A 333 -9.27 -21.90 -5.35
C GLN A 333 -8.14 -22.93 -5.32
N TYR A 334 -6.94 -22.59 -5.81
CA TYR A 334 -5.84 -23.56 -5.92
C TYR A 334 -5.20 -23.89 -4.56
N ASP A 335 -5.30 -22.99 -3.60
CA ASP A 335 -4.78 -23.15 -2.24
C ASP A 335 -5.38 -22.07 -1.31
N TYR A 336 -5.15 -22.20 0.00
CA TYR A 336 -5.41 -21.13 0.95
C TYR A 336 -4.35 -20.02 0.83
N ASN A 337 -4.75 -18.76 0.92
CA ASN A 337 -3.89 -17.61 0.64
C ASN A 337 -4.20 -16.41 1.55
N SER A 338 -3.30 -15.43 1.60
CA SER A 338 -3.34 -14.28 2.52
C SER A 338 -3.05 -12.95 1.81
N ASN A 339 -3.72 -12.69 0.68
CA ASN A 339 -3.54 -11.45 -0.05
C ASN A 339 -4.11 -10.24 0.72
N ILE A 340 -3.71 -9.02 0.37
CA ILE A 340 -4.22 -7.81 1.01
C ILE A 340 -5.19 -7.05 0.11
N MET A 341 -4.85 -6.83 -1.16
CA MET A 341 -5.59 -5.88 -2.00
C MET A 341 -5.63 -6.23 -3.48
N LEU A 342 -6.81 -6.04 -4.09
CA LEU A 342 -7.01 -5.94 -5.54
C LEU A 342 -7.75 -4.64 -5.86
N ASN A 343 -7.42 -3.99 -6.98
CA ASN A 343 -7.91 -2.65 -7.25
C ASN A 343 -8.09 -2.33 -8.75
N ASP A 344 -9.03 -1.43 -9.07
CA ASP A 344 -9.33 -1.00 -10.45
C ASP A 344 -9.56 -2.16 -11.43
N LEU A 345 -10.37 -3.16 -11.06
CA LEU A 345 -10.69 -4.28 -11.96
C LEU A 345 -12.06 -4.11 -12.60
N TRP A 346 -12.22 -4.57 -13.84
CA TRP A 346 -13.53 -4.59 -14.49
C TRP A 346 -13.83 -5.93 -15.14
N PHE A 347 -15.05 -6.41 -14.92
CA PHE A 347 -15.55 -7.70 -15.39
C PHE A 347 -16.77 -7.47 -16.28
N THR A 348 -16.73 -8.03 -17.49
CA THR A 348 -17.83 -7.99 -18.45
C THR A 348 -18.27 -9.41 -18.81
N GLY A 349 -19.54 -9.74 -18.55
CA GLY A 349 -20.08 -11.08 -18.75
C GLY A 349 -19.58 -12.10 -17.72
N GLY A 350 -19.71 -13.39 -18.00
CA GLY A 350 -19.26 -14.45 -17.11
C GLY A 350 -20.31 -14.97 -16.14
N LYS A 351 -20.11 -16.20 -15.66
CA LYS A 351 -20.93 -16.79 -14.60
C LYS A 351 -20.59 -16.16 -13.26
N ILE A 352 -19.29 -16.05 -12.99
CA ILE A 352 -18.75 -15.48 -11.76
C ILE A 352 -17.67 -14.47 -12.14
N GLY A 353 -17.74 -13.24 -11.61
CA GLY A 353 -16.63 -12.29 -11.74
C GLY A 353 -15.40 -12.80 -10.97
N MET A 354 -15.56 -12.99 -9.66
CA MET A 354 -14.51 -13.47 -8.76
C MET A 354 -14.98 -14.64 -7.89
N GLN A 355 -14.21 -15.72 -7.83
CA GLN A 355 -14.43 -16.88 -6.95
C GLN A 355 -13.31 -17.03 -5.91
N LEU A 356 -13.61 -16.60 -4.68
CA LEU A 356 -12.62 -16.41 -3.64
C LEU A 356 -12.64 -17.51 -2.58
N ASN A 357 -11.46 -17.84 -2.07
CA ASN A 357 -11.21 -18.67 -0.89
C ASN A 357 -9.83 -18.28 -0.33
N GLY A 358 -9.76 -17.84 0.93
CA GLY A 358 -8.53 -17.30 1.52
C GLY A 358 -8.78 -16.63 2.87
N GLN A 359 -7.82 -15.85 3.34
CA GLN A 359 -7.91 -15.20 4.65
C GLN A 359 -8.62 -13.85 4.59
N GLN A 360 -8.10 -12.88 3.82
CA GLN A 360 -8.65 -11.52 3.79
C GLN A 360 -8.41 -10.82 2.46
N TRP A 361 -9.19 -9.76 2.19
CA TRP A 361 -8.95 -8.80 1.11
C TRP A 361 -9.64 -7.46 1.37
N VAL A 362 -9.03 -6.39 0.87
CA VAL A 362 -9.77 -5.20 0.44
C VAL A 362 -9.84 -5.13 -1.08
N PHE A 363 -11.02 -4.79 -1.58
CA PHE A 363 -11.30 -4.55 -2.98
C PHE A 363 -11.68 -3.10 -3.19
N ARG A 364 -11.00 -2.41 -4.11
CA ARG A 364 -11.24 -0.99 -4.40
C ARG A 364 -11.57 -0.73 -5.86
N ASN A 365 -12.66 -0.01 -6.14
CA ASN A 365 -13.06 0.39 -7.50
C ASN A 365 -13.17 -0.82 -8.45
N LEU A 366 -13.79 -1.90 -7.99
CA LEU A 366 -14.12 -3.03 -8.85
C LEU A 366 -15.47 -2.78 -9.53
N ARG A 367 -15.57 -3.17 -10.80
CA ARG A 367 -16.77 -3.01 -11.62
C ARG A 367 -17.19 -4.34 -12.21
N PHE A 368 -18.43 -4.74 -11.97
CA PHE A 368 -19.00 -5.98 -12.49
C PHE A 368 -20.21 -5.64 -13.34
N LYS A 369 -20.15 -5.95 -14.64
CA LYS A 369 -21.24 -5.72 -15.58
C LYS A 369 -21.66 -7.00 -16.27
N GLY A 370 -22.93 -7.39 -16.10
CA GLY A 370 -23.49 -8.55 -16.78
C GLY A 370 -23.00 -9.91 -16.26
N THR A 371 -22.30 -9.94 -15.12
CA THR A 371 -21.94 -11.19 -14.43
C THR A 371 -23.19 -11.80 -13.80
N SER A 372 -23.37 -13.13 -13.86
CA SER A 372 -24.48 -13.76 -13.10
C SER A 372 -24.31 -13.56 -11.59
N THR A 373 -23.13 -13.84 -11.07
CA THR A 373 -22.70 -13.45 -9.71
C THR A 373 -21.44 -12.61 -9.82
N GLY A 374 -21.41 -11.41 -9.23
CA GLY A 374 -20.20 -10.58 -9.21
C GLY A 374 -19.08 -11.28 -8.45
N VAL A 375 -19.30 -11.57 -7.17
CA VAL A 375 -18.30 -12.21 -6.30
C VAL A 375 -18.91 -13.37 -5.50
N MET A 376 -18.24 -14.53 -5.53
CA MET A 376 -18.39 -15.59 -4.53
C MET A 376 -17.35 -15.35 -3.43
N ALA A 377 -17.78 -14.71 -2.34
CA ALA A 377 -16.92 -14.17 -1.29
C ALA A 377 -16.61 -15.23 -0.22
N GLY A 378 -15.69 -16.16 -0.53
CA GLY A 378 -15.10 -17.07 0.45
C GLY A 378 -13.86 -16.47 1.09
N GLY A 379 -13.94 -16.13 2.37
CA GLY A 379 -12.82 -15.55 3.11
C GLY A 379 -13.17 -15.26 4.57
N THR A 380 -12.17 -14.94 5.38
CA THR A 380 -12.37 -14.55 6.78
C THR A 380 -12.76 -13.09 6.90
N ASN A 381 -12.03 -12.15 6.29
CA ASN A 381 -12.39 -10.73 6.33
C ASN A 381 -12.34 -10.08 4.95
N ILE A 382 -13.45 -9.52 4.49
CA ILE A 382 -13.56 -8.98 3.14
C ILE A 382 -14.13 -7.56 3.20
N VAL A 383 -13.41 -6.61 2.61
CA VAL A 383 -13.83 -5.21 2.53
C VAL A 383 -13.97 -4.80 1.07
N PHE A 384 -15.07 -4.15 0.71
CA PHE A 384 -15.29 -3.52 -0.59
C PHE A 384 -15.38 -2.01 -0.39
N VAL A 385 -14.63 -1.24 -1.18
CA VAL A 385 -14.63 0.23 -1.19
C VAL A 385 -14.88 0.69 -2.62
N ASP A 386 -15.90 1.53 -2.81
CA ASP A 386 -16.23 2.13 -4.12
C ASP A 386 -16.46 1.10 -5.25
N CYS A 387 -17.12 -0.03 -4.95
CA CYS A 387 -17.37 -1.09 -5.92
C CYS A 387 -18.75 -0.97 -6.58
N HIS A 388 -18.86 -1.39 -7.83
CA HIS A 388 -20.04 -1.17 -8.67
C HIS A 388 -20.51 -2.49 -9.28
N PHE A 389 -21.79 -2.83 -9.04
CA PHE A 389 -22.42 -4.05 -9.55
C PHE A 389 -23.61 -3.68 -10.44
N GLU A 390 -23.58 -4.11 -11.69
CA GLU A 390 -24.53 -3.71 -12.71
C GLU A 390 -25.02 -4.89 -13.55
N GLU A 391 -26.33 -4.92 -13.83
CA GLU A 391 -26.94 -5.86 -14.80
C GLU A 391 -26.70 -7.35 -14.48
N GLY A 392 -26.58 -7.70 -13.19
CA GLY A 392 -26.33 -9.07 -12.71
C GLY A 392 -27.46 -9.64 -11.85
N LYS A 393 -27.35 -10.91 -11.45
CA LYS A 393 -28.33 -11.50 -10.50
C LYS A 393 -27.93 -11.22 -9.06
N VAL A 394 -26.71 -11.61 -8.70
CA VAL A 394 -26.17 -11.45 -7.34
C VAL A 394 -24.91 -10.61 -7.38
N GLY A 395 -24.82 -9.56 -6.57
CA GLY A 395 -23.59 -8.75 -6.47
C GLY A 395 -22.51 -9.53 -5.75
N ILE A 396 -22.73 -9.78 -4.46
CA ILE A 396 -21.82 -10.49 -3.56
C ILE A 396 -22.58 -11.66 -2.92
N ASN A 397 -22.12 -12.87 -3.18
CA ASN A 397 -22.53 -14.05 -2.44
C ASN A 397 -21.54 -14.31 -1.30
N ALA A 398 -21.90 -13.86 -0.11
CA ALA A 398 -21.14 -13.94 1.14
C ALA A 398 -21.47 -15.18 1.97
N THR A 399 -22.18 -16.17 1.43
CA THR A 399 -22.55 -17.39 2.20
C THR A 399 -21.33 -18.18 2.70
N SER A 400 -20.19 -18.07 2.01
CA SER A 400 -18.92 -18.68 2.40
C SER A 400 -18.00 -17.75 3.20
N THR A 401 -18.40 -16.50 3.48
CA THR A 401 -17.62 -15.61 4.35
C THR A 401 -17.69 -16.15 5.78
N SER A 402 -16.53 -16.43 6.39
CA SER A 402 -16.47 -17.01 7.73
C SER A 402 -16.52 -15.93 8.81
N GLY A 403 -15.77 -14.83 8.67
CA GLY A 403 -15.72 -13.71 9.60
C GLY A 403 -16.68 -12.58 9.22
N SER A 404 -16.19 -11.54 8.54
CA SER A 404 -17.00 -10.37 8.16
C SER A 404 -16.90 -9.97 6.70
N LEU A 405 -17.99 -9.40 6.18
CA LEU A 405 -18.08 -8.65 4.94
C LEU A 405 -18.42 -7.20 5.26
N THR A 406 -17.55 -6.28 4.85
CA THR A 406 -17.79 -4.84 4.94
C THR A 406 -17.89 -4.26 3.52
N VAL A 407 -18.90 -3.44 3.25
CA VAL A 407 -19.07 -2.77 1.96
C VAL A 407 -19.29 -1.28 2.21
N VAL A 408 -18.48 -0.45 1.56
CA VAL A 408 -18.45 1.01 1.75
C VAL A 408 -18.52 1.70 0.38
N ASP A 409 -19.30 2.77 0.26
CA ASP A 409 -19.35 3.67 -0.90
C ASP A 409 -19.70 2.99 -2.25
N SER A 410 -20.41 1.88 -2.18
CA SER A 410 -20.61 0.97 -3.31
C SER A 410 -22.04 1.00 -3.84
N THR A 411 -22.22 0.58 -5.10
CA THR A 411 -23.51 0.65 -5.79
C THR A 411 -23.96 -0.69 -6.35
N GLY A 412 -25.27 -0.91 -6.33
CA GLY A 412 -25.96 -2.01 -6.99
C GLY A 412 -27.06 -1.48 -7.90
N ALA A 413 -26.93 -1.67 -9.20
CA ALA A 413 -27.90 -1.23 -10.21
C ALA A 413 -28.42 -2.40 -11.03
N ASN A 414 -29.75 -2.53 -11.13
CA ASN A 414 -30.40 -3.61 -11.88
C ASN A 414 -29.96 -5.01 -11.43
N MET A 415 -29.83 -5.20 -10.11
CA MET A 415 -29.49 -6.48 -9.47
C MET A 415 -30.73 -7.17 -8.91
N ASP A 416 -30.84 -8.50 -9.03
CA ASP A 416 -31.90 -9.23 -8.30
C ASP A 416 -31.68 -9.14 -6.79
N THR A 417 -30.42 -9.23 -6.34
CA THR A 417 -29.99 -9.03 -4.94
C THR A 417 -28.54 -8.56 -4.89
N LEU A 418 -28.26 -7.51 -4.11
CA LEU A 418 -26.87 -7.05 -3.95
C LEU A 418 -26.05 -8.02 -3.12
N ILE A 419 -26.50 -8.41 -1.92
CA ILE A 419 -25.76 -9.31 -1.02
C ILE A 419 -26.62 -10.49 -0.60
N ILE A 420 -26.09 -11.70 -0.76
CA ILE A 420 -26.62 -12.92 -0.14
C ILE A 420 -25.66 -13.37 0.95
N ALA A 421 -26.18 -13.56 2.17
CA ALA A 421 -25.42 -14.00 3.33
C ALA A 421 -26.08 -15.24 3.96
N LYS A 422 -25.36 -15.92 4.88
CA LYS A 422 -25.91 -17.06 5.64
C LYS A 422 -26.35 -16.60 7.03
N GLU A 423 -27.36 -17.26 7.60
CA GLU A 423 -27.65 -17.10 9.03
C GLU A 423 -26.62 -17.90 9.81
N THR A 424 -26.03 -17.27 10.82
CA THR A 424 -25.13 -17.90 11.79
C THR A 424 -25.73 -17.82 13.19
N SER A 425 -25.37 -18.80 14.04
CA SER A 425 -25.70 -18.77 15.48
C SER A 425 -24.59 -18.18 16.33
N ASP A 426 -23.46 -17.85 15.71
CA ASP A 426 -22.25 -17.30 16.30
C ASP A 426 -21.98 -15.90 15.71
N ALA A 427 -20.83 -15.29 16.02
CA ALA A 427 -20.50 -13.95 15.53
C ALA A 427 -20.03 -13.91 14.06
N GLY A 428 -19.87 -15.07 13.41
CA GLY A 428 -19.40 -15.16 12.03
C GLY A 428 -20.43 -14.66 11.02
N ASN A 429 -19.98 -14.46 9.79
CA ASN A 429 -20.77 -13.86 8.70
C ASN A 429 -21.37 -12.48 9.06
N ALA A 430 -20.63 -11.65 9.79
CA ALA A 430 -21.01 -10.28 10.09
C ALA A 430 -21.06 -9.44 8.80
N ILE A 431 -22.08 -8.60 8.64
CA ILE A 431 -22.28 -7.74 7.46
C ILE A 431 -22.34 -6.29 7.92
N ILE A 432 -21.50 -5.44 7.33
CA ILE A 432 -21.44 -4.00 7.59
C ILE A 432 -21.57 -3.29 6.25
N LEU A 433 -22.53 -2.37 6.15
CA LEU A 433 -22.78 -1.59 4.95
C LEU A 433 -22.75 -0.11 5.28
N GLU A 434 -22.07 0.68 4.47
CA GLU A 434 -22.03 2.13 4.65
C GLU A 434 -22.08 2.89 3.33
N ASN A 435 -22.96 3.88 3.24
CA ASN A 435 -23.16 4.68 2.02
C ASN A 435 -23.36 3.80 0.77
N ILE A 436 -24.39 2.94 0.80
CA ILE A 436 -24.74 2.01 -0.27
C ILE A 436 -25.92 2.54 -1.08
N GLU A 437 -25.74 2.65 -2.38
CA GLU A 437 -26.81 2.95 -3.33
C GLU A 437 -27.30 1.65 -3.98
N ASN A 438 -28.55 1.29 -3.71
CA ASN A 438 -29.20 0.10 -4.27
C ASN A 438 -30.72 0.30 -4.34
N SER A 439 -31.34 0.03 -5.49
CA SER A 439 -32.78 0.21 -5.67
C SER A 439 -33.61 -1.04 -5.33
N GLY A 440 -32.97 -2.19 -5.06
CA GLY A 440 -33.63 -3.49 -4.88
C GLY A 440 -33.36 -4.16 -3.53
N LYS A 441 -33.28 -5.49 -3.54
CA LYS A 441 -32.90 -6.27 -2.34
C LYS A 441 -31.42 -6.03 -2.04
N THR A 442 -31.12 -5.48 -0.86
CA THR A 442 -29.74 -5.13 -0.48
C THR A 442 -29.08 -6.29 0.24
N VAL A 443 -29.76 -6.87 1.24
CA VAL A 443 -29.28 -8.06 1.96
C VAL A 443 -30.38 -9.09 2.05
N ASP A 444 -30.07 -10.30 1.59
CA ASP A 444 -30.90 -11.49 1.73
C ASP A 444 -30.15 -12.58 2.52
N ILE A 445 -30.82 -13.18 3.50
CA ILE A 445 -30.28 -14.27 4.30
C ILE A 445 -30.83 -15.59 3.80
N GLY A 446 -29.93 -16.54 3.51
CA GLY A 446 -30.31 -17.89 3.08
C GLY A 446 -30.93 -17.96 1.68
N GLY A 447 -30.88 -16.88 0.92
CA GLY A 447 -31.39 -16.80 -0.47
C GLY A 447 -32.92 -16.79 -0.59
N ASN A 448 -33.64 -16.60 0.52
CA ASN A 448 -35.10 -16.56 0.55
C ASN A 448 -35.69 -15.56 1.55
N ARG A 449 -34.87 -14.82 2.31
CA ARG A 449 -35.34 -13.90 3.36
C ARG A 449 -34.58 -12.58 3.28
N THR A 450 -35.21 -11.60 2.63
CA THR A 450 -34.69 -10.24 2.54
C THR A 450 -34.80 -9.56 3.91
N ILE A 451 -33.69 -9.05 4.43
CA ILE A 451 -33.61 -8.34 5.72
C ILE A 451 -33.27 -6.86 5.57
N LEU A 452 -32.78 -6.45 4.39
CA LEU A 452 -32.52 -5.06 4.04
C LEU A 452 -32.88 -4.81 2.57
N ASN A 453 -33.58 -3.71 2.31
CA ASN A 453 -34.03 -3.30 1.00
C ASN A 453 -33.72 -1.82 0.79
N GLY A 454 -33.33 -1.44 -0.42
CA GLY A 454 -33.03 -0.06 -0.77
C GLY A 454 -31.65 0.43 -0.30
N ASN A 455 -31.46 1.75 -0.38
CA ASN A 455 -30.21 2.41 -0.03
C ASN A 455 -29.88 2.34 1.47
N VAL A 456 -28.59 2.43 1.79
CA VAL A 456 -28.06 2.66 3.15
C VAL A 456 -27.31 3.99 3.12
N GLN A 457 -27.85 5.03 3.75
CA GLN A 457 -27.24 6.36 3.70
C GLN A 457 -26.05 6.51 4.67
N ASP A 458 -26.19 5.99 5.89
CA ASP A 458 -25.15 5.99 6.93
C ASP A 458 -24.56 4.58 7.05
N THR A 459 -24.39 4.03 8.25
CA THR A 459 -23.93 2.65 8.47
C THR A 459 -25.04 1.73 8.96
N TRP A 460 -25.13 0.54 8.36
CA TRP A 460 -26.01 -0.55 8.78
C TRP A 460 -25.18 -1.77 9.18
N VAL A 461 -25.53 -2.38 10.32
CA VAL A 461 -24.76 -3.47 10.94
C VAL A 461 -25.65 -4.69 11.21
N HIS A 462 -25.19 -5.86 10.79
CA HIS A 462 -25.69 -7.17 11.16
C HIS A 462 -24.55 -8.01 11.76
N GLY A 463 -24.69 -8.41 13.01
CA GLY A 463 -23.66 -9.12 13.78
C GLY A 463 -23.51 -8.60 15.20
N THR A 464 -22.32 -8.76 15.78
CA THR A 464 -21.97 -8.29 17.13
C THR A 464 -21.65 -6.79 17.15
N LEU A 465 -22.30 -6.04 18.05
CA LEU A 465 -22.22 -4.58 18.16
C LEU A 465 -21.93 -4.17 19.61
N TYR A 466 -20.99 -3.26 19.79
CA TYR A 466 -20.75 -2.52 21.03
C TYR A 466 -20.99 -1.04 20.77
N ILE A 467 -21.84 -0.42 21.60
CA ILE A 467 -22.21 1.00 21.50
C ILE A 467 -21.39 1.85 22.49
N PRO A 468 -21.27 3.18 22.28
CA PRO A 468 -20.43 4.02 23.12
C PRO A 468 -20.81 3.95 24.60
N GLY A 469 -19.80 3.78 25.46
CA GLY A 469 -19.96 3.75 26.92
C GLY A 469 -20.60 2.47 27.48
N SER A 470 -20.78 1.43 26.66
CA SER A 470 -21.33 0.14 27.08
C SER A 470 -20.32 -0.98 26.88
N ALA A 471 -20.10 -1.78 27.92
CA ALA A 471 -19.33 -3.01 27.83
C ALA A 471 -20.19 -4.23 27.41
N GLU A 472 -21.49 -4.04 27.16
CA GLU A 472 -22.39 -5.11 26.80
C GLU A 472 -22.35 -5.39 25.28
N GLN A 473 -22.07 -6.63 24.94
CA GLN A 473 -22.16 -7.17 23.59
C GLN A 473 -23.63 -7.28 23.16
N GLN A 474 -23.97 -6.70 22.00
CA GLN A 474 -25.32 -6.80 21.42
C GLN A 474 -25.26 -7.60 20.13
N ALA A 475 -26.14 -8.58 19.95
CA ALA A 475 -26.34 -9.22 18.65
C ALA A 475 -27.48 -8.49 17.91
N THR A 476 -27.21 -8.00 16.71
CA THR A 476 -28.20 -7.32 15.86
C THR A 476 -28.40 -8.05 14.54
N LYS A 477 -29.66 -8.17 14.11
CA LYS A 477 -30.04 -8.72 12.78
C LYS A 477 -30.23 -7.62 11.73
N GLY A 478 -29.58 -6.48 11.93
CA GLY A 478 -29.73 -5.28 11.14
C GLY A 478 -30.12 -4.09 12.00
N ARG A 479 -29.17 -3.17 12.21
CA ARG A 479 -29.37 -1.92 12.93
C ARG A 479 -28.62 -0.81 12.22
N ASN A 480 -29.28 0.33 12.03
CA ASN A 480 -28.60 1.55 11.62
C ASN A 480 -27.84 2.13 12.81
N VAL A 481 -26.60 2.51 12.58
CA VAL A 481 -25.74 3.24 13.50
C VAL A 481 -25.22 4.48 12.78
N GLN A 482 -24.76 5.46 13.55
CA GLN A 482 -24.24 6.70 12.99
C GLN A 482 -22.72 6.63 12.87
N THR A 483 -22.19 6.93 11.69
CA THR A 483 -20.76 7.14 11.47
C THR A 483 -20.54 8.57 11.02
N GLU A 484 -20.08 9.41 11.95
CA GLU A 484 -19.79 10.82 11.65
C GLU A 484 -18.46 10.93 10.87
N ARG A 485 -18.52 10.68 9.57
CA ARG A 485 -17.36 10.79 8.67
C ARG A 485 -16.73 12.17 8.75
N SER A 486 -15.40 12.21 8.87
CA SER A 486 -14.68 13.48 8.85
C SER A 486 -14.53 14.03 7.44
N SER A 487 -14.97 15.27 7.20
CA SER A 487 -15.00 15.88 5.87
C SER A 487 -13.65 15.95 5.13
N PRO A 488 -12.48 16.12 5.79
CA PRO A 488 -11.19 16.08 5.11
C PRO A 488 -10.86 14.72 4.46
N LEU A 489 -11.51 13.64 4.89
CA LEU A 489 -11.31 12.29 4.33
C LEU A 489 -12.12 12.03 3.06
N LEU A 490 -13.03 12.95 2.68
CA LEU A 490 -14.06 12.69 1.68
C LEU A 490 -13.80 13.36 0.33
N SER A 491 -14.22 12.68 -0.73
CA SER A 491 -14.47 13.24 -2.06
C SER A 491 -15.97 13.21 -2.33
N GLY A 492 -16.63 14.37 -2.17
CA GLY A 492 -18.10 14.42 -2.12
C GLY A 492 -18.62 13.73 -0.86
N ASN A 493 -19.46 12.71 -1.02
CA ASN A 493 -19.97 11.89 0.09
C ASN A 493 -19.19 10.58 0.30
N LYS A 494 -18.25 10.23 -0.58
CA LYS A 494 -17.44 9.01 -0.49
C LYS A 494 -16.09 9.29 0.17
N TYR A 495 -15.46 8.29 0.77
CA TYR A 495 -14.04 8.38 1.13
C TYR A 495 -13.20 8.61 -0.13
N PHE A 496 -12.21 9.50 -0.04
CA PHE A 496 -11.30 9.74 -1.14
C PHE A 496 -10.51 8.47 -1.45
N THR A 497 -10.46 8.10 -2.72
CA THR A 497 -9.56 7.08 -3.24
C THR A 497 -8.89 7.55 -4.53
N MET A 498 -7.74 6.97 -4.85
CA MET A 498 -6.94 7.33 -6.02
C MET A 498 -6.35 6.08 -6.67
N ALA A 499 -6.51 5.97 -7.99
CA ALA A 499 -5.86 4.92 -8.77
C ALA A 499 -4.32 5.08 -8.69
N PRO A 500 -3.55 3.97 -8.64
CA PRO A 500 -2.09 4.04 -8.65
C PRO A 500 -1.58 4.84 -9.87
N PRO A 501 -0.72 5.84 -9.68
CA PRO A 501 -0.22 6.63 -10.78
C PRO A 501 0.69 5.78 -11.68
N THR A 502 0.35 5.75 -12.97
CA THR A 502 1.19 5.12 -14.01
C THR A 502 2.20 6.10 -14.60
N TYR A 503 2.00 7.41 -14.36
CA TYR A 503 2.75 8.50 -14.96
C TYR A 503 2.70 8.48 -16.50
N GLN A 504 1.64 7.91 -17.08
CA GLN A 504 1.45 7.81 -18.53
C GLN A 504 1.35 9.17 -19.23
N GLU A 505 1.05 10.23 -18.47
CA GLU A 505 1.00 11.61 -18.94
C GLU A 505 2.39 12.23 -19.18
N TYR A 506 3.46 11.57 -18.72
CA TYR A 506 4.84 12.03 -18.92
C TYR A 506 5.51 11.33 -20.10
N SER A 507 6.28 12.08 -20.87
CA SER A 507 7.13 11.52 -21.93
C SER A 507 8.41 10.88 -21.36
N ALA A 508 9.08 10.04 -22.15
CA ALA A 508 10.40 9.49 -21.80
C ALA A 508 11.47 10.59 -21.54
N SER A 509 11.28 11.79 -22.10
CA SER A 509 12.18 12.92 -21.84
C SER A 509 11.90 13.61 -20.51
N GLU A 510 10.70 13.43 -19.95
CA GLU A 510 10.25 13.95 -18.65
C GLU A 510 10.39 12.92 -17.53
N THR A 511 10.87 11.73 -17.86
CA THR A 511 11.31 10.74 -16.89
C THR A 511 12.84 10.69 -16.85
N LEU A 512 13.39 10.41 -15.69
CA LEU A 512 14.84 10.35 -15.46
C LEU A 512 15.18 9.02 -14.83
N ASN A 513 15.93 8.18 -15.54
CA ASN A 513 16.58 7.03 -14.93
C ASN A 513 17.72 7.53 -14.02
N ILE A 514 17.62 7.27 -12.72
CA ILE A 514 18.56 7.76 -11.71
C ILE A 514 20.01 7.30 -11.97
N LYS A 515 20.20 6.11 -12.55
CA LYS A 515 21.53 5.56 -12.89
C LYS A 515 22.16 6.21 -14.12
N SER A 516 21.42 7.04 -14.86
CA SER A 516 21.87 7.63 -16.12
C SER A 516 22.48 9.04 -15.96
N VAL A 517 22.53 9.58 -14.74
CA VAL A 517 23.09 10.90 -14.46
C VAL A 517 24.61 10.82 -14.37
N THR A 518 25.30 11.14 -15.48
CA THR A 518 26.74 10.88 -15.67
C THR A 518 27.66 11.51 -14.61
N ASP A 519 27.33 12.70 -14.10
CA ASP A 519 28.14 13.40 -13.09
C ASP A 519 27.75 13.04 -11.64
N LYS A 520 26.74 12.18 -11.45
CA LYS A 520 26.21 11.73 -10.14
C LYS A 520 25.88 10.24 -10.23
N PRO A 521 26.89 9.37 -10.34
CA PRO A 521 26.67 7.93 -10.55
C PRO A 521 25.88 7.33 -9.38
N VAL A 522 24.85 6.56 -9.71
CA VAL A 522 24.07 5.76 -8.77
C VAL A 522 24.08 4.33 -9.31
N GLU A 523 24.62 3.39 -8.53
CA GLU A 523 24.93 2.05 -9.02
C GLU A 523 23.79 1.05 -8.75
N GLY A 524 23.17 1.14 -7.57
CA GLY A 524 22.15 0.17 -7.15
C GLY A 524 22.66 -1.28 -7.21
N ASP A 525 23.91 -1.50 -6.82
CA ASP A 525 24.65 -2.77 -6.94
C ASP A 525 24.64 -3.63 -5.68
N GLY A 526 24.07 -3.12 -4.59
CA GLY A 526 24.05 -3.76 -3.28
C GLY A 526 25.32 -3.52 -2.45
N GLU A 527 26.24 -2.67 -2.92
CA GLU A 527 27.55 -2.45 -2.27
C GLU A 527 27.94 -0.96 -2.20
N THR A 528 27.80 -0.24 -3.31
CA THR A 528 28.19 1.17 -3.45
C THR A 528 27.26 2.09 -2.66
N ASP A 529 27.83 3.01 -1.88
CA ASP A 529 27.07 4.03 -1.17
C ASP A 529 26.52 5.08 -2.15
N ASP A 530 25.24 4.98 -2.44
CA ASP A 530 24.53 5.83 -3.39
C ASP A 530 23.97 7.12 -2.74
N THR A 531 24.15 7.29 -1.43
CA THR A 531 23.45 8.31 -0.62
C THR A 531 23.60 9.74 -1.15
N GLN A 532 24.84 10.15 -1.43
CA GLN A 532 25.12 11.53 -1.82
C GLN A 532 24.51 11.86 -3.19
N ASN A 533 24.64 10.93 -4.14
CA ASN A 533 24.22 11.15 -5.51
C ASN A 533 22.70 11.07 -5.64
N ILE A 534 22.04 10.14 -4.94
CA ILE A 534 20.56 10.12 -4.86
C ILE A 534 20.05 11.47 -4.35
N ASN A 535 20.55 11.94 -3.20
CA ASN A 535 20.13 13.23 -2.64
C ASN A 535 20.35 14.41 -3.61
N ALA A 536 21.51 14.45 -4.27
CA ALA A 536 21.83 15.50 -5.23
C ALA A 536 20.91 15.48 -6.46
N ILE A 537 20.55 14.29 -6.96
CA ILE A 537 19.61 14.14 -8.08
C ILE A 537 18.20 14.56 -7.67
N LEU A 538 17.69 14.08 -6.53
CA LEU A 538 16.35 14.45 -6.06
C LEU A 538 16.23 15.96 -5.84
N ALA A 539 17.25 16.60 -5.27
CA ALA A 539 17.29 18.05 -5.11
C ALA A 539 17.38 18.81 -6.45
N GLN A 540 18.05 18.25 -7.46
CA GLN A 540 18.22 18.89 -8.76
C GLN A 540 16.95 18.80 -9.63
N TYR A 541 16.22 17.69 -9.57
CA TYR A 541 15.15 17.36 -10.51
C TYR A 541 13.72 17.39 -9.92
N HIS A 542 13.56 17.77 -8.65
CA HIS A 542 12.25 18.10 -8.07
C HIS A 542 11.45 19.05 -8.98
N ASP A 543 10.13 18.86 -9.05
CA ASP A 543 9.16 19.56 -9.92
C ASP A 543 9.35 19.35 -11.43
N CYS A 544 10.39 18.64 -11.88
CA CYS A 544 10.73 18.57 -13.30
C CYS A 544 10.65 17.18 -13.93
N LYS A 545 10.93 16.13 -13.15
CA LYS A 545 11.03 14.77 -13.68
C LYS A 545 10.34 13.76 -12.77
N VAL A 546 9.79 12.71 -13.38
CA VAL A 546 9.53 11.45 -12.68
C VAL A 546 10.87 10.70 -12.57
N ILE A 547 11.29 10.36 -11.36
CA ILE A 547 12.57 9.71 -11.08
C ILE A 547 12.36 8.20 -11.07
N TYR A 548 12.88 7.53 -12.09
CA TYR A 548 12.87 6.08 -12.23
C TYR A 548 14.08 5.46 -11.54
N PHE A 549 13.81 4.57 -10.59
CA PHE A 549 14.77 3.68 -9.97
C PHE A 549 14.64 2.31 -10.66
N PRO A 550 15.51 1.97 -11.63
CA PRO A 550 15.51 0.63 -12.19
C PRO A 550 15.88 -0.41 -11.11
N ALA A 551 15.61 -1.69 -11.37
CA ALA A 551 15.92 -2.77 -10.45
C ALA A 551 17.36 -2.69 -9.89
N GLY A 552 17.49 -2.94 -8.60
CA GLY A 552 18.75 -2.85 -7.88
C GLY A 552 18.53 -2.61 -6.39
N THR A 553 19.60 -2.83 -5.62
CA THR A 553 19.69 -2.50 -4.20
C THR A 553 20.61 -1.30 -4.04
N TYR A 554 20.05 -0.17 -3.68
CA TYR A 554 20.72 1.11 -3.48
C TYR A 554 21.14 1.21 -2.01
N ILE A 555 22.44 1.06 -1.74
CA ILE A 555 22.96 1.13 -0.38
C ILE A 555 23.02 2.59 0.05
N VAL A 556 22.50 2.88 1.24
CA VAL A 556 22.53 4.22 1.82
C VAL A 556 23.13 4.20 3.22
N THR A 557 24.01 5.15 3.51
CA THR A 557 24.70 5.30 4.81
C THR A 557 24.21 6.52 5.60
N ASP A 558 23.35 7.33 5.00
CA ASP A 558 22.67 8.47 5.64
C ASP A 558 21.26 8.66 5.04
N THR A 559 20.51 9.61 5.60
CA THR A 559 19.17 9.96 5.17
C THR A 559 19.12 10.34 3.68
N ILE A 560 18.22 9.69 2.95
CA ILE A 560 17.70 10.17 1.66
C ILE A 560 16.58 11.16 1.93
N PHE A 561 16.83 12.44 1.64
CA PHE A 561 15.83 13.49 1.71
C PHE A 561 15.12 13.61 0.37
N VAL A 562 13.79 13.45 0.40
CA VAL A 562 12.91 13.62 -0.74
C VAL A 562 12.23 14.99 -0.59
N PRO A 563 12.62 16.01 -1.38
CA PRO A 563 11.97 17.31 -1.34
C PRO A 563 10.55 17.26 -1.95
N ALA A 564 9.73 18.26 -1.63
CA ALA A 564 8.48 18.49 -2.32
C ALA A 564 8.69 18.60 -3.85
N GLY A 565 7.72 18.11 -4.63
CA GLY A 565 7.76 18.13 -6.09
C GLY A 565 8.30 16.85 -6.74
N VAL A 566 8.68 15.84 -5.96
CA VAL A 566 9.32 14.62 -6.46
C VAL A 566 8.30 13.51 -6.70
N ARG A 567 8.46 12.79 -7.82
CA ARG A 567 7.76 11.53 -8.10
C ARG A 567 8.79 10.44 -8.29
N ILE A 568 8.65 9.33 -7.58
CA ILE A 568 9.55 8.17 -7.62
C ILE A 568 8.78 6.96 -8.13
N VAL A 569 9.37 6.23 -9.05
CA VAL A 569 8.86 4.96 -9.55
C VAL A 569 9.97 3.91 -9.61
N GLY A 570 9.73 2.74 -9.03
CA GLY A 570 10.62 1.60 -9.11
C GLY A 570 10.18 0.56 -10.14
N ASP A 571 11.07 -0.38 -10.44
CA ASP A 571 10.67 -1.72 -10.88
C ASP A 571 10.09 -2.49 -9.68
N ALA A 572 8.80 -2.82 -9.73
CA ALA A 572 8.05 -3.44 -8.64
C ALA A 572 8.76 -4.68 -8.07
N PHE A 573 8.91 -4.70 -6.74
CA PHE A 573 9.59 -5.73 -5.95
C PHE A 573 11.11 -5.88 -6.22
N ALA A 574 11.68 -5.14 -7.17
CA ALA A 574 13.08 -5.25 -7.58
C ALA A 574 13.92 -4.00 -7.27
N SER A 575 13.29 -2.87 -6.93
CA SER A 575 13.95 -1.59 -6.64
C SER A 575 13.96 -1.33 -5.15
N THR A 576 15.13 -1.44 -4.52
CA THR A 576 15.27 -1.50 -3.07
C THR A 576 16.22 -0.44 -2.54
N ILE A 577 15.80 0.38 -1.58
CA ILE A 577 16.74 1.20 -0.79
C ILE A 577 17.07 0.45 0.50
N SER A 578 18.36 0.29 0.79
CA SER A 578 18.86 -0.52 1.91
C SER A 578 19.87 0.25 2.77
N ALA A 579 19.54 0.47 4.04
CA ALA A 579 20.44 1.19 4.95
C ALA A 579 21.57 0.30 5.50
N VAL A 580 22.75 0.92 5.67
CA VAL A 580 23.92 0.39 6.39
C VAL A 580 24.63 1.49 7.17
N GLY A 581 25.57 1.11 8.03
CA GLY A 581 26.55 2.05 8.60
C GLY A 581 26.17 2.66 9.95
N ASP A 582 27.13 3.36 10.55
CA ASP A 582 27.09 3.74 11.96
C ASP A 582 26.04 4.80 12.31
N LYS A 583 25.59 5.60 11.33
CA LYS A 583 24.57 6.65 11.54
C LYS A 583 23.20 6.11 11.95
N PHE A 584 22.97 4.81 11.74
CA PHE A 584 21.72 4.13 12.07
C PHE A 584 21.88 3.09 13.21
N LYS A 585 23.06 3.00 13.85
CA LYS A 585 23.35 1.98 14.88
C LYS A 585 22.95 2.36 16.28
N ASP A 586 22.83 3.65 16.59
CA ASP A 586 22.54 4.10 17.94
C ASP A 586 21.03 4.26 18.14
N PRO A 587 20.39 3.39 18.95
CA PRO A 587 18.95 3.46 19.13
C PRO A 587 18.51 4.58 20.09
N SER A 588 19.46 5.28 20.73
CA SER A 588 19.20 6.52 21.48
C SER A 588 19.30 7.78 20.60
N SER A 589 19.84 7.64 19.38
CA SER A 589 19.96 8.71 18.39
C SER A 589 19.34 8.26 17.05
N VAL A 590 18.02 8.08 17.07
CA VAL A 590 17.24 7.59 15.92
C VAL A 590 17.39 8.52 14.71
N ARG A 591 17.53 7.91 13.52
CA ARG A 591 17.66 8.62 12.25
C ARG A 591 16.78 7.98 11.18
N ALA A 592 16.08 8.83 10.42
CA ALA A 592 15.32 8.43 9.26
C ALA A 592 16.24 7.95 8.12
N MET A 593 16.02 6.78 7.53
CA MET A 593 16.68 6.34 6.30
C MET A 593 16.14 7.12 5.10
N VAL A 594 14.83 7.29 5.00
CA VAL A 594 14.18 8.13 3.98
C VAL A 594 13.29 9.15 4.68
N ARG A 595 13.45 10.43 4.35
CA ARG A 595 12.65 11.53 4.89
C ARG A 595 11.93 12.27 3.76
N LEU A 596 10.60 12.30 3.81
CA LEU A 596 9.75 12.99 2.84
C LEU A 596 9.37 14.38 3.38
N GLY A 597 10.02 15.41 2.83
CA GLY A 597 9.89 16.80 3.27
C GLY A 597 10.33 17.05 4.71
N TYR A 598 10.30 18.30 5.11
CA TYR A 598 10.41 18.75 6.50
C TYR A 598 9.03 18.97 7.12
N PRO A 599 8.91 18.97 8.46
CA PRO A 599 7.66 19.28 9.12
C PRO A 599 7.10 20.64 8.67
N GLY A 600 5.85 20.62 8.22
CA GLY A 600 5.15 21.80 7.69
C GLY A 600 5.33 22.06 6.20
N ASP A 601 6.15 21.27 5.48
CA ASP A 601 6.18 21.33 4.02
C ASP A 601 4.82 20.91 3.45
N THR A 602 4.45 21.50 2.32
CA THR A 602 3.28 21.09 1.52
C THR A 602 3.66 20.96 0.06
N GLY A 603 3.15 19.94 -0.64
CA GLY A 603 3.44 19.73 -2.04
C GLY A 603 3.11 18.32 -2.51
N VAL A 604 3.73 17.90 -3.61
CA VAL A 604 3.58 16.54 -4.16
C VAL A 604 4.79 15.70 -3.80
N ILE A 605 4.57 14.53 -3.20
CA ILE A 605 5.57 13.44 -3.18
C ILE A 605 4.86 12.11 -3.42
N GLN A 606 5.09 11.50 -4.58
CA GLN A 606 4.50 10.21 -4.93
C GLN A 606 5.61 9.16 -5.03
N VAL A 607 5.41 8.01 -4.39
CA VAL A 607 6.36 6.89 -4.43
C VAL A 607 5.62 5.63 -4.85
N THR A 608 6.06 5.00 -5.93
CA THR A 608 5.47 3.73 -6.41
C THR A 608 6.51 2.65 -6.61
N ASP A 609 6.12 1.40 -6.38
CA ASP A 609 6.89 0.22 -6.76
C ASP A 609 8.29 0.12 -6.11
N MET A 610 8.46 0.69 -4.91
CA MET A 610 9.72 0.65 -4.15
C MET A 610 9.69 -0.36 -3.00
N LEU A 611 10.86 -0.85 -2.61
CA LEU A 611 11.06 -1.64 -1.39
C LEU A 611 12.08 -0.96 -0.47
N PHE A 612 11.82 -0.98 0.82
CA PHE A 612 12.71 -0.46 1.85
C PHE A 612 13.22 -1.59 2.74
N THR A 613 14.53 -1.60 3.02
CA THR A 613 15.16 -2.62 3.88
C THR A 613 16.37 -2.08 4.64
N VAL A 614 16.99 -2.94 5.43
CA VAL A 614 18.25 -2.70 6.14
C VAL A 614 19.18 -3.88 5.85
N ALA A 615 20.42 -3.60 5.44
CA ALA A 615 21.41 -4.64 5.17
C ALA A 615 22.27 -4.99 6.42
N ASP A 616 22.16 -4.23 7.50
CA ASP A 616 22.83 -4.48 8.79
C ASP A 616 21.80 -4.46 9.95
N ILE A 617 22.23 -4.83 11.15
CA ILE A 617 21.43 -4.71 12.37
C ILE A 617 21.53 -3.24 12.85
N LEU A 618 20.49 -2.45 12.60
CA LEU A 618 20.50 -1.00 12.73
C LEU A 618 19.40 -0.51 13.68
N PRO A 619 19.56 -0.67 15.01
CA PRO A 619 18.49 -0.39 15.96
C PRO A 619 18.13 1.09 16.10
N GLY A 620 18.91 2.00 15.51
CA GLY A 620 18.61 3.44 15.39
C GLY A 620 18.02 3.84 14.03
N CYS A 621 17.75 2.89 13.13
CA CYS A 621 17.14 3.16 11.82
C CYS A 621 15.62 3.28 11.95
N GLN A 622 15.08 4.48 11.78
CA GLN A 622 13.67 4.68 11.42
C GLN A 622 13.61 4.68 9.89
N MET A 623 12.87 3.77 9.26
CA MET A 623 13.08 3.56 7.82
C MET A 623 12.49 4.68 6.97
N VAL A 624 11.21 5.01 7.16
CA VAL A 624 10.54 6.08 6.41
C VAL A 624 9.87 7.04 7.38
N GLU A 625 10.18 8.32 7.22
CA GLU A 625 9.54 9.45 7.92
C GLU A 625 8.81 10.32 6.90
N VAL A 626 7.51 10.51 7.09
CA VAL A 626 6.70 11.41 6.27
C VAL A 626 6.36 12.65 7.07
N ASN A 627 6.80 13.81 6.59
CA ASN A 627 6.55 15.10 7.22
C ASN A 627 5.62 15.99 6.40
N ILE A 628 5.76 15.94 5.08
CA ILE A 628 5.02 16.75 4.12
C ILE A 628 3.52 16.41 4.10
N ALA A 629 2.69 17.40 3.79
CA ALA A 629 1.28 17.22 3.46
C ALA A 629 0.99 17.55 1.98
N GLY A 630 -0.06 16.93 1.42
CA GLY A 630 -0.56 17.28 0.08
C GLY A 630 -1.27 18.64 0.03
N HIS A 631 -1.29 19.30 -1.13
CA HIS A 631 -2.24 20.40 -1.36
C HIS A 631 -3.66 19.89 -1.57
N LYS A 632 -3.76 18.66 -2.10
CA LYS A 632 -4.98 17.90 -2.31
C LYS A 632 -4.78 16.46 -1.82
N PRO A 633 -5.87 15.74 -1.48
CA PRO A 633 -5.80 14.30 -1.22
C PRO A 633 -5.05 13.57 -2.35
N GLY A 634 -4.11 12.69 -2.00
CA GLY A 634 -3.31 11.91 -2.96
C GLY A 634 -2.07 12.60 -3.55
N ASP A 635 -1.83 13.90 -3.27
CA ASP A 635 -0.59 14.56 -3.70
C ASP A 635 0.66 13.97 -3.02
N VAL A 636 0.51 13.53 -1.77
CA VAL A 636 1.52 12.77 -1.04
C VAL A 636 1.02 11.34 -0.86
N GLY A 637 1.77 10.37 -1.36
CA GLY A 637 1.33 8.99 -1.25
C GLY A 637 2.30 7.90 -1.69
N PHE A 638 1.92 6.68 -1.36
CA PHE A 638 2.66 5.44 -1.62
C PHE A 638 1.73 4.42 -2.27
N TRP A 639 2.16 3.79 -3.36
CA TRP A 639 1.43 2.68 -3.99
C TRP A 639 2.37 1.51 -4.24
N ASN A 640 1.94 0.29 -3.88
CA ASN A 640 2.72 -0.93 -4.07
C ASN A 640 4.17 -0.78 -3.59
N THR A 641 4.32 -0.21 -2.40
CA THR A 641 5.61 0.12 -1.80
C THR A 641 5.70 -0.56 -0.45
N HIS A 642 6.76 -1.32 -0.23
CA HIS A 642 6.83 -2.32 0.85
C HIS A 642 8.09 -2.17 1.69
N PHE A 643 8.08 -2.80 2.86
CA PHE A 643 9.24 -2.99 3.72
C PHE A 643 9.48 -4.48 3.91
N ARG A 644 10.75 -4.89 3.85
CA ARG A 644 11.17 -6.26 4.20
C ARG A 644 12.39 -6.19 5.11
N ILE A 645 12.29 -6.68 6.34
CA ILE A 645 13.39 -6.67 7.31
C ILE A 645 13.91 -8.09 7.51
N GLY A 646 15.11 -8.38 6.97
CA GLY A 646 15.63 -9.74 6.91
C GLY A 646 14.91 -10.59 5.86
N GLY A 647 14.95 -11.91 6.01
CA GLY A 647 14.26 -12.85 5.13
C GLY A 647 14.80 -12.94 3.70
N ALA A 648 15.89 -12.24 3.37
CA ALA A 648 16.43 -12.22 2.01
C ALA A 648 17.94 -12.01 2.00
N VAL A 649 18.58 -12.51 0.94
CA VAL A 649 20.01 -12.31 0.70
C VAL A 649 20.34 -10.81 0.60
N GLY A 650 21.57 -10.47 0.96
CA GLY A 650 22.05 -9.09 0.99
C GLY A 650 21.88 -8.38 2.33
N SER A 651 21.36 -9.07 3.35
CA SER A 651 21.30 -8.55 4.72
C SER A 651 22.09 -9.42 5.70
N LYS A 652 22.78 -8.80 6.66
CA LYS A 652 23.34 -9.52 7.82
C LYS A 652 22.24 -10.06 8.72
N ILE A 653 21.06 -9.45 8.69
CA ILE A 653 19.89 -9.89 9.45
C ILE A 653 19.49 -11.31 9.02
N GLU A 654 19.53 -11.60 7.72
CA GLU A 654 19.20 -12.93 7.21
C GLU A 654 20.07 -14.05 7.84
N ARG A 655 21.36 -13.78 8.06
CA ARG A 655 22.35 -14.79 8.50
C ARG A 655 22.61 -14.80 10.00
N ASN A 656 22.52 -13.64 10.65
CA ASN A 656 23.02 -13.44 12.01
C ASN A 656 21.91 -13.45 13.07
N CYS A 657 20.65 -13.61 12.68
CA CYS A 657 19.50 -13.47 13.56
C CYS A 657 18.86 -14.79 14.03
N ALA A 658 19.58 -15.91 13.95
CA ALA A 658 19.12 -17.19 14.51
C ALA A 658 19.08 -17.21 16.05
N GLY A 659 19.82 -16.30 16.71
CA GLY A 659 19.97 -16.23 18.15
C GLY A 659 18.84 -15.50 18.89
N SER A 660 19.17 -14.91 20.03
CA SER A 660 18.19 -14.10 20.79
C SER A 660 17.77 -12.86 20.00
N PRO A 661 16.47 -12.50 19.99
CA PRO A 661 16.00 -11.25 19.36
C PRO A 661 16.64 -9.99 19.95
N ALA A 662 17.19 -10.05 21.18
CA ALA A 662 17.97 -8.95 21.76
C ALA A 662 19.23 -8.61 20.94
N ASN A 663 19.83 -9.59 20.27
CA ASN A 663 21.00 -9.40 19.42
C ASN A 663 20.61 -9.00 17.98
N CYS A 664 19.33 -9.09 17.63
CA CYS A 664 18.81 -8.76 16.31
C CYS A 664 17.75 -7.65 16.37
N LYS A 665 18.09 -6.53 17.01
CA LYS A 665 17.32 -5.29 16.89
C LYS A 665 17.55 -4.67 15.50
N ALA A 666 16.79 -5.11 14.52
CA ALA A 666 17.08 -4.85 13.10
C ALA A 666 16.81 -3.40 12.68
N ALA A 667 15.70 -2.82 13.13
CA ALA A 667 15.32 -1.43 12.87
C ALA A 667 14.49 -0.87 14.04
N TRP A 668 14.59 0.44 14.27
CA TRP A 668 13.80 1.14 15.30
C TRP A 668 12.30 1.12 14.99
N GLY A 669 11.94 1.31 13.71
CA GLY A 669 10.57 1.28 13.23
C GLY A 669 10.48 1.46 11.71
N LEU A 670 9.38 1.02 11.11
CA LEU A 670 9.21 1.03 9.66
C LEU A 670 8.73 2.38 9.13
N LEU A 671 7.50 2.78 9.48
CA LEU A 671 6.86 3.96 8.92
C LEU A 671 6.36 4.88 10.02
N HIS A 672 6.73 6.15 9.93
CA HIS A 672 6.27 7.20 10.81
C HIS A 672 5.60 8.32 9.99
N LEU A 673 4.29 8.47 10.17
CA LEU A 673 3.51 9.60 9.66
C LEU A 673 3.43 10.65 10.76
N THR A 674 4.25 11.68 10.67
CA THR A 674 4.35 12.71 11.71
C THR A 674 3.11 13.59 11.77
N SER A 675 2.99 14.39 12.84
CA SER A 675 1.83 15.27 13.08
C SER A 675 1.47 16.26 11.97
N THR A 676 2.44 16.67 11.13
CA THR A 676 2.21 17.59 10.00
C THR A 676 1.92 16.89 8.69
N SER A 677 2.03 15.57 8.62
CA SER A 677 1.86 14.81 7.39
C SER A 677 0.40 14.61 6.99
N SER A 678 0.18 14.37 5.70
CA SER A 678 -1.10 13.90 5.13
C SER A 678 -0.75 13.00 3.97
N ALA A 679 -1.09 11.71 4.06
CA ALA A 679 -0.65 10.71 3.08
C ALA A 679 -1.79 9.79 2.64
N TYR A 680 -1.78 9.44 1.35
CA TYR A 680 -2.56 8.34 0.78
C TYR A 680 -1.64 7.13 0.58
N ILE A 681 -1.91 6.02 1.27
CA ILE A 681 -1.10 4.81 1.21
C ILE A 681 -1.97 3.66 0.71
N GLU A 682 -1.56 3.01 -0.37
CA GLU A 682 -2.28 1.90 -0.98
C GLU A 682 -1.38 0.69 -1.24
N ASN A 683 -1.84 -0.51 -0.87
CA ASN A 683 -1.13 -1.77 -1.06
C ASN A 683 0.30 -1.74 -0.49
N MET A 684 0.40 -1.60 0.83
CA MET A 684 1.68 -1.54 1.54
C MET A 684 1.82 -2.72 2.50
N TRP A 685 2.99 -3.36 2.47
CA TRP A 685 3.32 -4.45 3.38
C TRP A 685 4.58 -4.10 4.15
N GLY A 686 4.46 -3.93 5.46
CA GLY A 686 5.54 -3.68 6.40
C GLY A 686 5.92 -4.95 7.14
N TRP A 687 6.80 -5.76 6.55
CA TRP A 687 7.10 -7.12 7.03
C TRP A 687 8.45 -7.20 7.72
N THR A 688 8.45 -7.66 8.98
CA THR A 688 9.65 -8.19 9.63
C THR A 688 9.70 -9.69 9.41
N ALA A 689 10.77 -10.20 8.81
CA ALA A 689 10.77 -11.58 8.35
C ALA A 689 10.58 -12.59 9.49
N ASP A 690 9.54 -13.40 9.36
CA ASP A 690 9.31 -14.58 10.21
C ASP A 690 10.01 -15.84 9.66
N HIS A 691 10.38 -15.83 8.38
CA HIS A 691 11.13 -16.89 7.70
C HIS A 691 12.04 -16.36 6.58
N ASP A 692 13.00 -17.18 6.17
CA ASP A 692 13.91 -16.89 5.07
C ASP A 692 13.27 -17.22 3.71
N LEU A 693 13.26 -16.25 2.79
CA LEU A 693 12.67 -16.36 1.45
C LEU A 693 13.66 -16.90 0.40
N ASP A 694 14.97 -16.88 0.68
CA ASP A 694 16.02 -17.30 -0.26
C ASP A 694 16.78 -18.55 0.21
N GLY A 695 16.37 -19.11 1.34
CA GLY A 695 17.05 -20.21 1.99
C GLY A 695 16.20 -20.86 3.08
N ALA A 696 16.87 -21.19 4.19
CA ALA A 696 16.26 -21.85 5.34
C ALA A 696 16.89 -21.37 6.66
N ALA A 697 17.40 -20.13 6.68
CA ALA A 697 18.00 -19.58 7.88
C ALA A 697 16.94 -19.35 8.97
N ASP A 698 17.20 -19.84 10.18
CA ASP A 698 16.37 -19.50 11.34
C ASP A 698 16.52 -18.01 11.66
N GLN A 699 15.38 -17.32 11.83
CA GLN A 699 15.36 -15.87 12.03
C GLN A 699 14.44 -15.47 13.20
N ARG A 700 15.01 -14.70 14.14
CA ARG A 700 14.34 -14.11 15.31
C ARG A 700 14.63 -12.63 15.30
N ILE A 701 13.95 -11.92 14.41
CA ILE A 701 14.22 -10.53 14.12
C ILE A 701 13.33 -9.64 15.01
N SER A 702 13.93 -8.63 15.63
CA SER A 702 13.23 -7.65 16.43
C SER A 702 13.28 -6.29 15.74
N THR A 703 12.22 -5.97 15.00
CA THR A 703 11.90 -4.59 14.64
C THR A 703 11.07 -3.98 15.75
N GLY A 704 11.36 -2.74 16.17
CA GLY A 704 10.66 -2.13 17.30
C GLY A 704 9.18 -1.86 17.01
N ARG A 705 8.89 -1.19 15.91
CA ARG A 705 7.59 -0.55 15.61
C ARG A 705 7.19 -0.78 14.15
N GLY A 706 5.91 -1.07 13.90
CA GLY A 706 5.35 -1.12 12.55
C GLY A 706 5.06 0.28 12.01
N LEU A 707 3.79 0.67 12.03
CA LEU A 707 3.29 1.98 11.60
C LEU A 707 2.92 2.85 12.81
N LEU A 708 3.61 4.00 12.95
CA LEU A 708 3.23 5.08 13.84
C LEU A 708 2.51 6.20 13.06
N VAL A 709 1.28 6.50 13.44
CA VAL A 709 0.49 7.60 12.89
C VAL A 709 0.27 8.65 13.98
N GLU A 710 0.87 9.82 13.78
CA GLU A 710 0.60 11.04 14.54
C GLU A 710 -0.08 12.12 13.68
N ALA A 711 -0.23 11.87 12.38
CA ALA A 711 -0.87 12.76 11.42
C ALA A 711 -2.22 13.27 11.93
N THR A 712 -2.41 14.59 11.84
CA THR A 712 -3.66 15.26 12.23
C THR A 712 -4.45 15.77 11.03
N ALA A 713 -3.82 15.83 9.86
CA ALA A 713 -4.48 16.01 8.59
C ALA A 713 -4.96 14.64 8.04
N ALA A 714 -5.78 14.69 7.00
CA ALA A 714 -6.38 13.50 6.41
C ALA A 714 -5.32 12.47 5.99
N THR A 715 -5.51 11.22 6.42
CA THR A 715 -4.65 10.08 6.09
C THR A 715 -5.52 8.91 5.66
N TRP A 716 -5.15 8.26 4.55
CA TRP A 716 -5.83 7.10 4.00
C TRP A 716 -4.88 5.91 3.96
N LEU A 717 -5.24 4.79 4.58
CA LEU A 717 -4.46 3.55 4.60
C LEU A 717 -5.30 2.44 3.96
N ILE A 718 -5.13 2.22 2.66
CA ILE A 718 -5.94 1.28 1.87
C ILE A 718 -5.14 0.01 1.61
N GLY A 719 -5.57 -1.10 2.20
CA GLY A 719 -4.90 -2.38 2.06
C GLY A 719 -3.47 -2.32 2.59
N THR A 720 -3.32 -2.09 3.90
CA THR A 720 -2.02 -2.10 4.55
C THR A 720 -1.88 -3.31 5.47
N GLY A 721 -0.70 -3.93 5.46
CA GLY A 721 -0.33 -4.99 6.39
C GLY A 721 0.97 -4.62 7.12
N PHE A 722 1.00 -4.70 8.44
CA PHE A 722 2.23 -4.55 9.23
C PHE A 722 2.34 -5.73 10.18
N GLU A 723 3.44 -6.48 10.07
CA GLU A 723 3.56 -7.78 10.71
C GLU A 723 4.88 -7.93 11.45
N HIS A 724 4.81 -8.65 12.58
CA HIS A 724 5.94 -9.12 13.35
C HIS A 724 6.82 -8.03 13.97
N HIS A 725 6.23 -6.90 14.33
CA HIS A 725 6.87 -5.81 15.08
C HIS A 725 6.72 -6.00 16.58
N THR A 726 7.77 -5.63 17.34
CA THR A 726 7.93 -6.06 18.75
C THR A 726 6.97 -5.37 19.71
N LEU A 727 6.71 -4.08 19.52
CA LEU A 727 5.87 -3.29 20.43
C LEU A 727 4.44 -3.19 19.93
N TYR A 728 4.27 -2.87 18.65
CA TYR A 728 2.96 -2.80 18.00
C TYR A 728 3.08 -2.91 16.49
N GLN A 729 1.99 -3.34 15.86
CA GLN A 729 1.85 -3.31 14.40
C GLN A 729 1.37 -1.92 13.93
N TYR A 730 0.31 -1.39 14.54
CA TYR A 730 -0.22 -0.04 14.31
C TYR A 730 -0.34 0.75 15.62
N ASN A 731 0.06 2.01 15.61
CA ASN A 731 -0.12 2.95 16.72
C ASN A 731 -0.63 4.30 16.21
N PHE A 732 -1.86 4.63 16.56
CA PHE A 732 -2.49 5.92 16.31
C PHE A 732 -2.34 6.76 17.56
N HIS A 733 -1.33 7.63 17.59
CA HIS A 733 -1.01 8.46 18.76
C HIS A 733 -1.29 9.93 18.46
N LYS A 734 -2.27 10.53 19.15
CA LYS A 734 -2.72 11.91 18.89
C LYS A 734 -3.13 12.15 17.43
N ALA A 735 -3.47 11.07 16.73
CA ALA A 735 -3.85 11.11 15.32
C ALA A 735 -5.26 11.67 15.16
N LYS A 736 -5.49 12.28 14.00
CA LYS A 736 -6.82 12.77 13.61
C LYS A 736 -7.06 12.55 12.13
N ASN A 737 -8.31 12.29 11.75
CA ASN A 737 -8.74 12.14 10.36
C ASN A 737 -8.05 10.95 9.67
N VAL A 738 -8.25 9.74 10.19
CA VAL A 738 -7.65 8.53 9.62
C VAL A 738 -8.74 7.61 9.10
N PHE A 739 -8.72 7.33 7.80
CA PHE A 739 -9.50 6.25 7.19
C PHE A 739 -8.57 5.10 6.83
N ALA A 740 -8.97 3.88 7.19
CA ALA A 740 -8.17 2.71 6.86
C ALA A 740 -9.04 1.48 6.54
N ALA A 741 -8.72 0.81 5.43
CA ALA A 741 -9.50 -0.28 4.85
C ALA A 741 -8.62 -1.17 3.94
N LEU A 742 -8.20 -2.38 4.31
CA LEU A 742 -8.17 -2.97 5.65
C LEU A 742 -6.80 -2.82 6.31
N GLN A 743 -6.72 -3.09 7.61
CA GLN A 743 -5.47 -3.29 8.34
C GLN A 743 -5.27 -4.78 8.61
N GLN A 744 -4.10 -5.30 8.25
CA GLN A 744 -3.73 -6.66 8.55
C GLN A 744 -2.45 -6.71 9.40
N SER A 745 -2.41 -7.67 10.35
CA SER A 745 -1.35 -7.78 11.32
C SER A 745 -1.17 -9.19 11.89
N GLU A 746 0.10 -9.48 12.19
CA GLU A 746 0.54 -10.68 12.89
C GLU A 746 1.52 -10.36 14.02
N THR A 747 1.41 -11.09 15.12
CA THR A 747 2.39 -11.03 16.21
C THR A 747 3.72 -11.65 15.77
N PRO A 748 4.89 -11.12 16.19
CA PRO A 748 6.16 -11.80 15.93
C PRO A 748 6.17 -13.19 16.57
N TYR A 749 6.42 -14.23 15.78
CA TYR A 749 6.26 -15.63 16.23
C TYR A 749 7.14 -16.02 17.41
N TRP A 750 8.27 -15.33 17.58
CA TRP A 750 9.17 -15.58 18.70
C TRP A 750 8.63 -15.09 20.05
N GLN A 751 7.62 -14.21 20.07
CA GLN A 751 7.05 -13.68 21.31
C GLN A 751 6.21 -14.72 22.08
N GLY A 752 5.92 -14.42 23.34
CA GLY A 752 5.11 -15.26 24.22
C GLY A 752 5.91 -16.13 25.19
N PRO A 753 5.27 -17.13 25.83
CA PRO A 753 5.91 -18.03 26.78
C PRO A 753 7.22 -18.65 26.25
N GLY A 754 8.30 -18.53 27.03
CA GLY A 754 9.60 -19.12 26.71
C GLY A 754 10.60 -18.20 25.99
N ASN A 755 10.26 -16.93 25.76
CA ASN A 755 11.14 -15.96 25.12
C ASN A 755 11.13 -14.59 25.84
N LEU A 756 11.75 -13.56 25.23
CA LEU A 756 11.69 -12.18 25.71
C LEU A 756 10.25 -11.66 25.71
N LEU A 757 9.93 -10.88 26.74
CA LEU A 757 8.59 -10.34 26.96
C LEU A 757 8.58 -8.84 26.65
N ALA A 758 7.61 -8.38 25.87
CA ALA A 758 7.47 -6.96 25.54
C ALA A 758 7.41 -6.09 26.83
N PRO A 759 8.09 -4.94 26.90
CA PRO A 759 8.74 -4.24 25.77
C PRO A 759 10.17 -4.70 25.43
N ALA A 760 10.71 -5.75 26.06
CA ALA A 760 12.05 -6.24 25.70
C ALA A 760 12.09 -6.75 24.24
N PRO A 761 13.19 -6.53 23.50
CA PRO A 761 14.44 -5.94 23.96
C PRO A 761 14.49 -4.39 23.92
N TRP A 762 13.39 -3.71 23.59
CA TRP A 762 13.31 -2.25 23.39
C TRP A 762 13.00 -1.43 24.66
N ALA A 763 12.98 -2.06 25.84
CA ALA A 763 12.58 -1.43 27.10
C ALA A 763 13.34 -0.12 27.43
N GLU A 764 14.63 -0.03 27.08
CA GLU A 764 15.48 1.14 27.30
C GLU A 764 15.36 2.21 26.21
N GLN A 765 14.61 1.92 25.14
CA GLN A 765 14.46 2.76 23.93
C GLN A 765 12.99 3.08 23.64
N LEU A 766 12.14 3.01 24.66
CA LEU A 766 10.75 3.46 24.53
C LEU A 766 10.71 4.98 24.33
N VAL A 767 9.79 5.40 23.46
CA VAL A 767 9.40 6.81 23.30
C VAL A 767 7.97 6.99 23.81
N ASP A 768 7.55 8.23 24.02
CA ASP A 768 6.26 8.57 24.64
C ASP A 768 5.04 7.92 23.97
N SER A 769 5.10 7.67 22.67
CA SER A 769 4.00 7.04 21.92
C SER A 769 3.87 5.54 22.19
N ASP A 770 4.91 4.86 22.68
CA ASP A 770 4.95 3.41 22.77
C ASP A 770 4.12 2.82 23.93
N PRO A 771 3.64 1.58 23.80
CA PRO A 771 3.15 0.81 24.95
C PRO A 771 4.32 0.39 25.85
N ASP A 772 4.22 0.70 27.14
CA ASP A 772 5.19 0.28 28.17
C ASP A 772 4.86 -1.09 28.80
N PHE A 773 3.69 -1.65 28.48
CA PHE A 773 3.15 -2.90 29.02
C PHE A 773 3.02 -2.93 30.54
N SER A 774 2.91 -1.75 31.19
CA SER A 774 2.74 -1.63 32.65
C SER A 774 1.44 -2.23 33.16
N GLN A 775 0.43 -2.39 32.30
CA GLN A 775 -0.83 -3.08 32.59
C GLN A 775 -0.69 -4.60 32.74
N CYS A 776 0.46 -5.17 32.35
CA CYS A 776 0.74 -6.60 32.45
C CYS A 776 1.61 -6.89 33.68
N ALA A 777 1.37 -8.02 34.37
CA ALA A 777 2.28 -8.50 35.41
C ALA A 777 3.65 -8.89 34.80
N PRO A 778 4.81 -8.62 35.44
CA PRO A 778 6.15 -8.79 34.88
C PRO A 778 6.41 -10.12 34.15
N ASN A 779 5.80 -11.21 34.62
CA ASN A 779 5.93 -12.56 34.10
C ASN A 779 4.70 -13.05 33.29
N ASP A 780 3.71 -12.19 33.01
CA ASP A 780 2.54 -12.52 32.19
C ASP A 780 2.94 -12.52 30.71
N ALA A 781 3.43 -13.67 30.25
CA ALA A 781 4.05 -13.83 28.95
C ALA A 781 3.08 -13.68 27.77
N THR A 782 1.78 -13.96 27.95
CA THR A 782 0.78 -13.77 26.90
C THR A 782 0.20 -12.35 26.89
N CYS A 783 0.31 -11.62 28.00
CA CYS A 783 0.00 -10.18 28.06
C CYS A 783 1.11 -9.31 27.48
N ARG A 784 2.37 -9.68 27.72
CA ARG A 784 3.56 -8.98 27.23
C ARG A 784 3.96 -9.42 25.81
N MET A 785 3.03 -9.24 24.88
CA MET A 785 3.20 -9.47 23.44
C MET A 785 2.74 -8.22 22.68
N ALA A 786 3.25 -8.00 21.48
CA ALA A 786 2.99 -6.81 20.68
C ALA A 786 1.49 -6.52 20.53
N LEU A 787 1.07 -5.27 20.68
CA LEU A 787 -0.30 -4.89 20.37
C LEU A 787 -0.51 -4.91 18.84
N PHE A 788 -1.69 -5.30 18.39
CA PHE A 788 -2.02 -5.18 16.97
C PHE A 788 -2.30 -3.71 16.65
N GLU A 789 -3.15 -3.10 17.46
CA GLU A 789 -3.50 -1.69 17.34
C GLU A 789 -3.47 -1.02 18.70
N ARG A 790 -2.89 0.19 18.75
CA ARG A 790 -2.98 1.08 19.89
C ARG A 790 -3.54 2.42 19.43
N ILE A 791 -4.63 2.87 20.04
CA ILE A 791 -5.33 4.11 19.71
C ILE A 791 -5.29 4.99 20.95
N ASN A 792 -4.44 6.00 20.97
CA ASN A 792 -4.17 6.80 22.17
C ASN A 792 -4.27 8.30 21.90
N GLN A 793 -5.16 8.98 22.63
CA GLN A 793 -5.43 10.41 22.49
C GLN A 793 -5.83 10.83 21.07
N SER A 794 -6.42 9.91 20.31
CA SER A 794 -6.73 10.09 18.89
C SER A 794 -8.21 10.37 18.69
N SER A 795 -8.57 10.95 17.54
CA SER A 795 -9.98 11.20 17.22
C SER A 795 -10.30 11.11 15.74
N GLU A 796 -11.56 10.81 15.41
CA GLU A 796 -12.00 10.67 14.01
C GLU A 796 -11.17 9.58 13.28
N ILE A 797 -11.19 8.38 13.87
CA ILE A 797 -10.46 7.19 13.44
C ILE A 797 -11.47 6.17 12.92
N PHE A 798 -11.40 5.86 11.63
CA PHE A 798 -12.34 5.00 10.91
C PHE A 798 -11.61 3.76 10.37
N LEU A 799 -11.73 2.64 11.09
CA LEU A 799 -11.01 1.39 10.79
C LEU A 799 -11.99 0.32 10.31
N TYR A 800 -11.90 -0.03 9.02
CA TYR A 800 -12.74 -1.05 8.40
C TYR A 800 -11.90 -2.28 8.08
N GLY A 801 -12.27 -3.44 8.64
CA GLY A 801 -11.67 -4.72 8.30
C GLY A 801 -10.41 -5.09 9.08
N GLY A 802 -10.30 -4.75 10.36
CA GLY A 802 -9.13 -5.14 11.17
C GLY A 802 -8.90 -6.67 11.19
N CYS A 803 -7.70 -7.12 10.82
CA CYS A 803 -7.30 -8.52 10.74
C CYS A 803 -6.11 -8.79 11.68
N ASN A 804 -6.38 -9.37 12.85
CA ASN A 804 -5.41 -9.46 13.94
C ASN A 804 -5.12 -10.91 14.34
N TRP A 805 -4.01 -11.48 13.87
CA TRP A 805 -3.73 -12.90 14.03
C TRP A 805 -2.54 -13.21 14.94
N ALA A 806 -2.80 -14.04 15.96
CA ALA A 806 -1.75 -14.66 16.76
C ALA A 806 -1.72 -16.17 16.47
N PHE A 807 -0.62 -16.64 15.90
CA PHE A 807 -0.46 -18.05 15.52
C PHE A 807 0.43 -18.84 16.47
N PHE A 808 1.47 -18.21 16.98
CA PHE A 808 2.57 -18.93 17.62
C PHE A 808 3.02 -18.26 18.92
N ASN A 809 3.64 -19.07 19.76
CA ASN A 809 4.47 -18.62 20.86
C ASN A 809 5.85 -19.26 20.76
N ASN A 810 6.91 -18.46 20.81
CA ASN A 810 8.29 -18.92 20.70
C ASN A 810 8.55 -19.86 19.50
N GLN A 811 8.02 -19.48 18.32
CA GLN A 811 8.08 -20.22 17.05
C GLN A 811 7.38 -21.60 17.06
N GLY A 812 6.56 -21.89 18.07
CA GLY A 812 5.79 -23.13 18.16
C GLY A 812 4.30 -22.86 18.42
N ASP A 813 3.52 -23.93 18.35
CA ASP A 813 2.08 -23.87 18.61
C ASP A 813 1.76 -23.39 20.03
N CYS A 814 0.66 -22.67 20.17
CA CYS A 814 0.17 -22.19 21.45
C CYS A 814 -0.65 -23.26 22.17
N ASN A 815 -0.63 -23.25 23.50
CA ASN A 815 -1.56 -24.03 24.32
C ASN A 815 -2.79 -23.16 24.69
N GLY A 816 -3.82 -23.18 23.85
CA GLY A 816 -5.01 -22.33 23.99
C GLY A 816 -4.87 -21.02 23.22
N LYS A 817 -5.31 -19.89 23.81
CA LYS A 817 -5.12 -18.57 23.20
C LYS A 817 -3.63 -18.19 23.25
N CYS A 818 -3.07 -17.80 22.11
CA CYS A 818 -1.67 -17.42 21.94
C CYS A 818 -1.32 -16.10 22.64
N GLN A 819 -2.25 -15.16 22.65
CA GLN A 819 -2.03 -13.79 23.11
C GLN A 819 -3.20 -13.29 23.94
N LYS A 820 -2.93 -12.45 24.95
CA LYS A 820 -3.98 -11.98 25.86
C LYS A 820 -4.72 -10.75 25.33
N ASN A 821 -4.03 -9.77 24.75
CA ASN A 821 -4.61 -8.47 24.39
C ASN A 821 -4.30 -8.10 22.95
N THR A 822 -5.30 -7.58 22.23
CA THR A 822 -5.18 -7.28 20.80
C THR A 822 -5.14 -5.77 20.52
N ILE A 823 -6.26 -5.09 20.75
CA ILE A 823 -6.44 -3.65 20.50
C ILE A 823 -6.55 -2.92 21.84
N GLN A 824 -5.87 -1.79 21.99
CA GLN A 824 -5.97 -0.92 23.17
C GLN A 824 -6.39 0.49 22.78
N ILE A 825 -7.49 0.96 23.37
CA ILE A 825 -8.01 2.33 23.19
C ILE A 825 -7.82 3.12 24.49
N LEU A 826 -7.22 4.31 24.39
CA LEU A 826 -6.83 5.19 25.49
C LEU A 826 -7.24 6.62 25.17
N ASP A 827 -7.99 7.27 26.07
CA ASP A 827 -8.28 8.71 26.04
C ASP A 827 -8.71 9.27 24.66
N SER A 828 -9.46 8.48 23.88
CA SER A 828 -9.80 8.78 22.48
C SER A 828 -11.29 9.11 22.32
N ARG A 829 -11.70 9.55 21.12
CA ARG A 829 -13.12 9.82 20.79
C ARG A 829 -13.40 9.66 19.31
N ALA A 830 -14.64 9.42 18.91
CA ALA A 830 -15.02 9.20 17.50
C ALA A 830 -14.11 8.13 16.85
N VAL A 831 -14.04 6.96 17.50
CA VAL A 831 -13.29 5.80 17.00
C VAL A 831 -14.31 4.74 16.59
N TYR A 832 -14.23 4.35 15.32
CA TYR A 832 -15.14 3.41 14.67
C TYR A 832 -14.33 2.21 14.19
N LEU A 833 -14.59 1.03 14.76
CA LEU A 833 -14.02 -0.22 14.27
C LEU A 833 -15.13 -1.09 13.68
N TYR A 834 -15.06 -1.36 12.39
CA TYR A 834 -16.03 -2.17 11.66
C TYR A 834 -15.38 -3.43 11.11
N GLY A 835 -16.03 -4.59 11.27
CA GLY A 835 -15.51 -5.87 10.77
C GLY A 835 -14.13 -6.25 11.34
N THR A 836 -13.96 -6.15 12.66
CA THR A 836 -12.72 -6.52 13.35
C THR A 836 -12.69 -8.01 13.65
N ASN A 837 -11.66 -8.68 13.17
CA ASN A 837 -11.46 -10.12 13.30
C ASN A 837 -10.18 -10.41 14.07
N THR A 838 -10.24 -11.35 15.01
CA THR A 838 -9.07 -11.79 15.78
C THR A 838 -8.90 -13.30 15.73
N LYS A 839 -7.66 -13.77 15.89
CA LYS A 839 -7.35 -15.20 15.99
C LYS A 839 -6.48 -15.51 17.21
N SER A 840 -6.96 -16.45 18.03
CA SER A 840 -6.23 -17.01 19.19
C SER A 840 -5.87 -15.96 20.23
N THR A 841 -6.75 -14.99 20.45
CA THR A 841 -6.56 -13.91 21.43
C THR A 841 -7.57 -14.02 22.58
N GLY A 842 -7.22 -13.52 23.77
CA GLY A 842 -8.14 -13.46 24.91
C GLY A 842 -9.12 -12.29 24.80
N ASN A 843 -8.57 -11.08 24.79
CA ASN A 843 -9.28 -9.81 24.74
C ASN A 843 -9.07 -9.16 23.37
N MET A 844 -10.17 -8.99 22.62
CA MET A 844 -10.15 -8.30 21.32
C MET A 844 -9.94 -6.80 21.53
N ILE A 845 -10.64 -6.19 22.50
CA ILE A 845 -10.57 -4.75 22.75
C ILE A 845 -10.42 -4.47 24.25
N LEU A 846 -9.43 -3.63 24.57
CA LEU A 846 -9.26 -2.99 25.86
C LEU A 846 -9.65 -1.50 25.78
N GLU A 847 -10.45 -1.04 26.75
CA GLU A 847 -10.60 0.38 27.06
C GLU A 847 -9.75 0.70 28.30
N GLY A 848 -8.72 1.53 28.11
CA GLY A 848 -7.66 1.65 29.10
C GLY A 848 -6.98 0.29 29.33
N ASN A 849 -7.20 -0.25 30.53
CA ASN A 849 -6.72 -1.58 30.93
C ASN A 849 -7.85 -2.59 31.16
N GLN A 850 -9.10 -2.19 30.91
CA GLN A 850 -10.26 -3.05 31.09
C GLN A 850 -10.61 -3.76 29.78
N ALA A 851 -10.74 -5.08 29.84
CA ALA A 851 -11.22 -5.86 28.71
C ALA A 851 -12.72 -5.64 28.51
N ILE A 852 -13.09 -5.13 27.34
CA ILE A 852 -14.48 -4.83 26.97
C ILE A 852 -15.04 -5.91 26.06
N ALA A 853 -14.29 -6.30 25.03
CA ALA A 853 -14.67 -7.36 24.11
C ALA A 853 -13.67 -8.50 24.18
N LYS A 854 -14.16 -9.73 24.40
CA LYS A 854 -13.36 -10.96 24.44
C LYS A 854 -13.64 -11.83 23.24
N GLU A 855 -12.65 -12.62 22.82
CA GLU A 855 -12.82 -13.51 21.68
C GLU A 855 -13.93 -14.55 21.92
N ASP A 856 -14.05 -15.06 23.15
CA ASP A 856 -15.05 -16.08 23.50
C ASP A 856 -16.49 -15.54 23.47
N ASP A 857 -16.70 -14.27 23.81
CA ASP A 857 -18.01 -13.60 23.75
C ASP A 857 -18.40 -13.22 22.31
N ASN A 858 -17.42 -13.18 21.40
CA ASN A 858 -17.57 -12.84 20.00
C ASN A 858 -17.11 -13.99 19.10
N ALA A 859 -17.21 -15.24 19.58
CA ALA A 859 -16.71 -16.40 18.86
C ALA A 859 -17.47 -16.56 17.54
N GLY A 860 -16.73 -16.77 16.45
CA GLY A 860 -17.30 -16.90 15.11
C GLY A 860 -16.23 -16.96 14.03
N GLY A 861 -16.60 -17.49 12.87
CA GLY A 861 -15.66 -17.64 11.75
C GLY A 861 -14.46 -18.53 12.11
N TRP A 862 -13.27 -17.93 12.23
CA TRP A 862 -12.02 -18.61 12.59
C TRP A 862 -11.52 -18.32 14.02
N GLY A 863 -12.13 -17.35 14.70
CA GLY A 863 -11.70 -16.87 16.01
C GLY A 863 -12.77 -15.98 16.62
N GLY A 864 -12.50 -14.67 16.71
CA GLY A 864 -13.44 -13.65 17.18
C GLY A 864 -13.84 -12.69 16.07
N VAL A 865 -15.10 -12.27 16.05
CA VAL A 865 -15.64 -11.32 15.07
C VAL A 865 -16.45 -10.24 15.77
N ILE A 866 -16.05 -8.98 15.61
CA ILE A 866 -16.83 -7.81 16.03
C ILE A 866 -17.31 -7.10 14.78
N ALA A 867 -18.63 -7.09 14.56
CA ALA A 867 -19.20 -6.38 13.41
C ALA A 867 -19.00 -4.86 13.55
N ALA A 868 -19.24 -4.31 14.75
CA ALA A 868 -19.02 -2.90 15.04
C ALA A 868 -18.64 -2.66 16.51
N PHE A 869 -17.60 -1.86 16.72
CA PHE A 869 -17.25 -1.29 18.02
C PHE A 869 -17.21 0.24 17.89
N LEU A 870 -18.17 0.90 18.53
CA LEU A 870 -18.33 2.35 18.48
C LEU A 870 -17.84 2.93 19.81
N TYR A 871 -16.72 3.64 19.79
CA TYR A 871 -16.10 4.16 21.01
C TYR A 871 -16.19 5.68 21.07
N ASN A 872 -16.92 6.16 22.08
CA ASN A 872 -17.13 7.58 22.36
C ASN A 872 -17.44 8.36 21.06
N ALA A 873 -18.37 7.79 20.30
CA ALA A 873 -18.63 8.01 18.88
C ALA A 873 -20.00 8.63 18.62
#